data_AF-A0A397GBP2-F1
#
_entry.id   AF-A0A397GBP2-F1
#
_cell.length_a   1.000
_cell.length_b   1.000
_cell.length_c   1.000
_cell.angle_alpha   90.00
_cell.angle_beta   90.00
_cell.angle_gamma   90.00
#
_symmetry.space_group_name_H-M   'P 1'
#
loop_
_entity.id
_entity.type
_entity.pdbx_description
1 polymer ?
#
loop_
_entity_poly.entity_id
_entity_poly.type
_entity_poly.pdbx_seq_one_letter_code
_entity_poly.pdbx_strand_id
1 'polypeptide(L)'
;MSGSSSPDYKALFLKAEEERKQAEERQRQEAALRRQAEERQRQAEERERQERERNRPTTFGEFVRHCHDLLWRPLRAEAPSRSTTGKIPPPTGKYCPIRLLPWTNCEARQREIYESVCRYLEPTEEDARQLFTPLVALGDHGRRFARRPISSEQDLETYERLAVEDHVHDIVAELCKIPNAREEFHLGNGIWFDNHANALDEDDGIDASLPSAARPSRPDQFCIHRVDGNTSTLLTTVEYKPPHKLSVGSLREGLRPMDFWQEVVEPDTIPTEEPKKSRYNAARLVGSAIVQEFHVMIQEGLEYSYLTNGLMDVQLWVPYDDPSTLYYDLGDPNMYETAGVGRPGAPRTRVERTLCLCLMSFRSSCRDQAWRNDARAQLPIWHTSFDSERSQIPAAALPQISSVDCSGSEYTSPEQTTSEYLPSSSPAGSPVTNGRRVTTRAASGCAPSSDQHHQEDSSDSEVDPSASAGRKRGFSQVTSSPSTQRSAPRTDPQGNQIGQSRPYVAQYCTQKCLLGLQQGGTLDPDCPNTELHILGRGDDRHPIGAEDLVKKLKLQLDQDLDHNCTPIGPCGSYGAPFKITCATFGYTIVGKGTTSRLWKEVSREAEVYRILQRAQGSAVPVFLGAINLAQIYFLHGAGEIRHMLLMGWGGESVGHITLDETIQRAISRSVREIRSLGIFHQDLRSENILWNAELKRALIIDFHRCTLDRHKRPGSLKRLRCESEERESKRLRVA
;
A
#
# COMPACT_ATOMS: atom_id res chain seq x y z
N MET A 1 -96.34 -34.93 54.26
CA MET A 1 -95.38 -34.49 55.30
C MET A 1 -94.11 -35.29 55.07
N SER A 2 -93.05 -34.66 54.58
CA SER A 2 -91.97 -34.08 55.38
C SER A 2 -91.27 -35.14 56.24
N GLY A 3 -90.15 -35.63 55.73
CA GLY A 3 -89.22 -36.55 56.37
C GLY A 3 -87.86 -36.33 55.72
N SER A 4 -87.11 -35.35 56.22
CA SER A 4 -85.84 -34.91 55.65
C SER A 4 -84.85 -36.07 55.62
N SER A 5 -84.40 -36.44 54.43
CA SER A 5 -83.24 -37.32 54.25
C SER A 5 -82.04 -36.69 54.95
N SER A 6 -81.61 -37.28 56.08
CA SER A 6 -80.40 -36.83 56.77
C SER A 6 -79.22 -37.02 55.83
N PRO A 7 -78.40 -35.99 55.57
CA PRO A 7 -77.22 -36.15 54.73
C PRO A 7 -76.27 -37.17 55.38
N ASP A 8 -75.60 -37.98 54.55
CA ASP A 8 -74.53 -38.86 55.01
C ASP A 8 -73.30 -38.00 55.35
N TYR A 9 -73.22 -37.59 56.61
CA TYR A 9 -72.11 -36.82 57.15
C TYR A 9 -70.75 -37.51 56.97
N LYS A 10 -70.70 -38.84 56.86
CA LYS A 10 -69.45 -39.59 56.64
C LYS A 10 -68.99 -39.48 55.19
N ALA A 11 -69.91 -39.60 54.23
CA ALA A 11 -69.63 -39.35 52.81
C ALA A 11 -69.24 -37.88 52.55
N LEU A 12 -69.93 -36.93 53.19
CA LEU A 12 -69.59 -35.50 53.08
C LEU A 12 -68.22 -35.18 53.70
N PHE A 13 -67.87 -35.78 54.85
CA PHE A 13 -66.56 -35.60 55.47
C PHE A 13 -65.42 -36.14 54.60
N LEU A 14 -65.56 -37.35 54.06
CA LEU A 14 -64.56 -37.94 53.15
C LEU A 14 -64.38 -37.10 51.89
N LYS A 15 -65.47 -36.62 51.29
CA LYS A 15 -65.43 -35.73 50.13
C LYS A 15 -64.71 -34.41 50.44
N ALA A 16 -64.98 -33.80 51.60
CA ALA A 16 -64.30 -32.58 52.03
C ALA A 16 -62.81 -32.79 52.32
N GLU A 17 -62.41 -33.96 52.83
CA GLU A 17 -60.99 -34.31 53.03
C GLU A 17 -60.26 -34.53 51.70
N GLU A 18 -60.92 -35.15 50.72
CA GLU A 18 -60.40 -35.37 49.36
C GLU A 18 -60.30 -34.05 48.58
N GLU A 19 -61.32 -33.19 48.64
CA GLU A 19 -61.29 -31.82 48.08
C GLU A 19 -60.17 -30.97 48.70
N ARG A 20 -59.92 -31.11 50.01
CA ARG A 20 -58.78 -30.48 50.70
C ARG A 20 -57.43 -31.00 50.19
N LYS A 21 -57.25 -32.32 50.05
CA LYS A 21 -56.00 -32.89 49.51
C LYS A 21 -55.74 -32.42 48.08
N GLN A 22 -56.78 -32.39 47.23
CA GLN A 22 -56.67 -31.84 45.87
C GLN A 22 -56.41 -30.32 45.87
N ALA A 23 -56.92 -29.56 46.84
CA ALA A 23 -56.61 -28.13 46.98
C ALA A 23 -55.15 -27.90 47.42
N GLU A 24 -54.66 -28.65 48.42
CA GLU A 24 -53.26 -28.61 48.87
C GLU A 24 -52.30 -29.06 47.76
N GLU A 25 -52.66 -30.08 46.96
CA GLU A 25 -51.86 -30.53 45.83
C GLU A 25 -51.84 -29.49 44.69
N ARG A 26 -52.98 -28.89 44.34
CA ARG A 26 -53.03 -27.78 43.38
C ARG A 26 -52.20 -26.58 43.85
N GLN A 27 -52.25 -26.22 45.13
CA GLN A 27 -51.40 -25.17 45.71
C GLN A 27 -49.91 -25.51 45.63
N ARG A 28 -49.52 -26.78 45.87
CA ARG A 28 -48.13 -27.23 45.70
C ARG A 28 -47.68 -27.18 44.25
N GLN A 29 -48.53 -27.61 43.30
CA GLN A 29 -48.25 -27.54 41.87
C GLN A 29 -48.12 -26.08 41.39
N GLU A 30 -49.04 -25.19 41.82
CA GLU A 30 -48.97 -23.77 41.47
C GLU A 30 -47.73 -23.09 42.08
N ALA A 31 -47.40 -23.38 43.35
CA ALA A 31 -46.18 -22.87 43.98
C ALA A 31 -44.91 -23.38 43.29
N ALA A 32 -44.89 -24.63 42.83
CA ALA A 32 -43.79 -25.20 42.05
C ALA A 32 -43.65 -24.52 40.67
N LEU A 33 -44.77 -24.28 39.97
CA LEU A 33 -44.80 -23.57 38.69
C LEU A 33 -44.34 -22.11 38.84
N ARG A 34 -44.76 -21.41 39.90
CA ARG A 34 -44.29 -20.05 40.23
C ARG A 34 -42.78 -20.02 40.48
N ARG A 35 -42.25 -20.93 41.30
CA ARG A 35 -40.79 -21.05 41.52
C ARG A 35 -40.02 -21.32 40.23
N GLN A 36 -40.52 -22.21 39.37
CA GLN A 36 -39.91 -22.50 38.07
C GLN A 36 -40.00 -21.30 37.10
N ALA A 37 -41.04 -20.47 37.21
CA ALA A 37 -41.15 -19.22 36.46
C ALA A 37 -40.13 -18.17 36.96
N GLU A 38 -40.05 -17.96 38.28
CA GLU A 38 -39.06 -17.06 38.91
C GLU A 38 -37.61 -17.47 38.60
N GLU A 39 -37.29 -18.76 38.64
CA GLU A 39 -35.95 -19.26 38.29
C GLU A 39 -35.63 -19.04 36.81
N ARG A 40 -36.58 -19.32 35.90
CA ARG A 40 -36.42 -19.02 34.47
C ARG A 40 -36.27 -17.52 34.21
N GLN A 41 -36.98 -16.67 34.95
CA GLN A 41 -36.87 -15.22 34.85
C GLN A 41 -35.47 -14.76 35.29
N ARG A 42 -34.97 -15.20 36.45
CA ARG A 42 -33.61 -14.88 36.91
C ARG A 42 -32.54 -15.35 35.91
N GLN A 43 -32.67 -16.55 35.37
CA GLN A 43 -31.78 -17.06 34.32
C GLN A 43 -31.91 -16.28 32.99
N ALA A 44 -33.05 -15.63 32.71
CA ALA A 44 -33.22 -14.78 31.54
C ALA A 44 -32.59 -13.40 31.76
N GLU A 45 -32.83 -12.78 32.91
CA GLU A 45 -32.24 -11.51 33.34
C GLU A 45 -30.70 -11.61 33.44
N GLU A 46 -30.17 -12.71 33.96
CA GLU A 46 -28.72 -12.96 34.01
C GLU A 46 -28.12 -13.12 32.61
N ARG A 47 -28.78 -13.88 31.72
CA ARG A 47 -28.35 -14.00 30.31
C ARG A 47 -28.38 -12.66 29.59
N GLU A 48 -29.44 -11.87 29.77
CA GLU A 48 -29.54 -10.54 29.18
C GLU A 48 -28.45 -9.61 29.72
N ARG A 49 -28.15 -9.66 31.02
CA ARG A 49 -27.04 -8.91 31.63
C ARG A 49 -25.70 -9.31 31.01
N GLN A 50 -25.43 -10.61 30.84
CA GLN A 50 -24.21 -11.11 30.19
C GLN A 50 -24.12 -10.70 28.72
N GLU A 51 -25.22 -10.72 27.96
CA GLU A 51 -25.25 -10.28 26.57
C GLU A 51 -25.02 -8.76 26.45
N ARG A 52 -25.65 -7.95 27.31
CA ARG A 52 -25.39 -6.51 27.40
C ARG A 52 -23.93 -6.22 27.75
N GLU A 53 -23.35 -6.96 28.70
CA GLU A 53 -21.95 -6.81 29.12
C GLU A 53 -20.94 -7.24 28.03
N ARG A 54 -21.29 -8.17 27.15
CA ARG A 54 -20.46 -8.56 26.00
C ARG A 54 -20.61 -7.64 24.78
N ASN A 55 -21.76 -6.98 24.65
CA ASN A 55 -22.06 -6.04 23.57
C ASN A 55 -21.71 -4.58 23.90
N ARG A 56 -21.36 -4.25 25.15
CA ARG A 56 -20.87 -2.90 25.49
C ARG A 56 -19.54 -2.62 24.78
N PRO A 57 -19.28 -1.37 24.37
CA PRO A 57 -17.94 -0.97 23.94
C PRO A 57 -16.93 -1.15 25.08
N THR A 58 -15.70 -1.48 24.74
CA THR A 58 -14.63 -1.78 25.71
C THR A 58 -13.88 -0.50 26.10
N THR A 59 -13.32 -0.46 27.32
CA THR A 59 -12.30 0.55 27.67
C THR A 59 -10.98 0.25 26.94
N PHE A 60 -10.02 1.18 26.92
CA PHE A 60 -8.74 0.96 26.24
C PHE A 60 -7.96 -0.25 26.79
N GLY A 61 -7.83 -0.38 28.11
CA GLY A 61 -7.17 -1.50 28.77
C GLY A 61 -7.96 -2.81 28.71
N GLU A 62 -9.29 -2.78 28.61
CA GLU A 62 -10.09 -3.97 28.25
C GLU A 62 -9.82 -4.39 26.80
N PHE A 63 -9.92 -3.45 25.87
CA PHE A 63 -9.75 -3.63 24.43
C PHE A 63 -8.40 -4.28 24.08
N VAL A 64 -7.30 -3.67 24.53
CA VAL A 64 -5.94 -4.14 24.24
C VAL A 64 -5.70 -5.56 24.77
N ARG A 65 -6.17 -5.87 26.00
CA ARG A 65 -6.11 -7.23 26.56
C ARG A 65 -6.94 -8.22 25.74
N HIS A 66 -8.14 -7.83 25.30
CA HIS A 66 -8.99 -8.68 24.48
C HIS A 66 -8.41 -8.91 23.07
N CYS A 67 -7.79 -7.92 22.44
CA CYS A 67 -7.08 -8.09 21.18
C CYS A 67 -5.93 -9.12 21.33
N HIS A 68 -5.15 -9.02 22.40
CA HIS A 68 -4.10 -10.01 22.71
C HIS A 68 -4.66 -11.41 22.96
N ASP A 69 -5.60 -11.55 23.91
CA ASP A 69 -6.10 -12.85 24.36
C ASP A 69 -6.98 -13.57 23.33
N LEU A 70 -7.70 -12.83 22.47
CA LEU A 70 -8.66 -13.40 21.52
C LEU A 70 -8.17 -13.43 20.07
N LEU A 71 -7.31 -12.49 19.64
CA LEU A 71 -6.85 -12.40 18.25
C LEU A 71 -5.44 -12.98 18.09
N TRP A 72 -4.52 -12.62 19.00
CA TRP A 72 -3.12 -13.04 18.90
C TRP A 72 -2.84 -14.39 19.55
N ARG A 73 -3.23 -14.64 20.82
CA ARG A 73 -2.94 -15.93 21.49
C ARG A 73 -3.46 -17.17 20.74
N PRO A 74 -4.62 -17.15 20.06
CA PRO A 74 -5.10 -18.32 19.31
C PRO A 74 -4.42 -18.51 17.93
N LEU A 75 -3.59 -17.55 17.49
CA LEU A 75 -2.95 -17.55 16.18
C LEU A 75 -1.92 -18.68 16.06
N ARG A 76 -1.85 -19.30 14.89
CA ARG A 76 -0.96 -20.43 14.62
C ARG A 76 -0.35 -20.34 13.23
N ALA A 77 0.89 -20.78 13.10
CA ALA A 77 1.48 -21.09 11.81
C ALA A 77 0.93 -22.42 11.28
N GLU A 78 0.68 -22.51 9.98
CA GLU A 78 0.38 -23.78 9.30
C GLU A 78 1.67 -24.57 9.04
N ALA A 79 1.57 -25.88 8.86
CA ALA A 79 2.73 -26.70 8.51
C ALA A 79 3.34 -26.24 7.17
N PRO A 80 4.69 -26.16 7.04
CA PRO A 80 5.33 -25.73 5.78
C PRO A 80 4.93 -26.57 4.55
N SER A 81 4.56 -27.84 4.73
CA SER A 81 4.05 -28.73 3.69
C SER A 81 2.66 -28.36 3.15
N ARG A 82 1.91 -27.51 3.86
CA ARG A 82 0.56 -27.03 3.50
C ARG A 82 0.54 -25.52 3.25
N SER A 83 1.70 -24.87 3.22
CA SER A 83 1.88 -23.43 3.06
C SER A 83 2.47 -23.08 1.69
N THR A 84 2.48 -21.80 1.32
CA THR A 84 2.98 -21.36 0.00
C THR A 84 4.48 -21.63 -0.17
N THR A 85 4.85 -22.23 -1.31
CA THR A 85 6.20 -22.77 -1.59
C THR A 85 7.22 -21.72 -2.07
N GLY A 86 7.03 -20.44 -1.73
CA GLY A 86 7.93 -19.35 -2.10
C GLY A 86 9.02 -19.12 -1.06
N LYS A 87 10.28 -18.95 -1.49
CA LYS A 87 11.37 -18.48 -0.62
C LYS A 87 11.33 -16.96 -0.50
N ILE A 88 11.95 -16.42 0.55
CA ILE A 88 12.30 -15.00 0.61
C ILE A 88 13.28 -14.72 -0.56
N PRO A 89 13.00 -13.76 -1.47
CA PRO A 89 13.91 -13.48 -2.57
C PRO A 89 15.24 -12.92 -2.04
N PRO A 90 16.38 -13.23 -2.67
CA PRO A 90 17.64 -12.61 -2.28
C PRO A 90 17.53 -11.09 -2.48
N PRO A 91 18.03 -10.25 -1.56
CA PRO A 91 17.93 -8.80 -1.65
C PRO A 91 18.96 -8.22 -2.65
N THR A 92 19.17 -8.88 -3.79
CA THR A 92 20.17 -8.50 -4.78
C THR A 92 19.92 -7.09 -5.30
N GLY A 93 20.92 -6.22 -5.21
CA GLY A 93 20.82 -4.81 -5.61
C GLY A 93 20.29 -3.86 -4.52
N LYS A 94 19.98 -4.35 -3.31
CA LYS A 94 19.52 -3.53 -2.17
C LYS A 94 20.67 -3.05 -1.28
N TYR A 95 20.49 -1.88 -0.66
CA TYR A 95 21.41 -1.32 0.34
C TYR A 95 21.43 -2.18 1.60
N CYS A 96 22.59 -2.41 2.19
CA CYS A 96 22.75 -3.19 3.42
C CYS A 96 23.27 -2.34 4.57
N PRO A 97 22.83 -2.58 5.81
CA PRO A 97 23.52 -2.03 6.97
C PRO A 97 24.88 -2.72 7.11
N ILE A 98 25.87 -1.99 7.60
CA ILE A 98 27.17 -2.55 7.98
C ILE A 98 27.05 -3.25 9.33
N ARG A 99 26.29 -2.68 10.27
CA ARG A 99 26.16 -3.18 11.65
C ARG A 99 24.70 -3.42 12.00
N LEU A 100 24.44 -4.53 12.71
CA LEU A 100 23.13 -4.81 13.30
C LEU A 100 23.28 -4.86 14.82
N LEU A 101 22.57 -4.00 15.56
CA LEU A 101 22.70 -3.84 17.02
C LEU A 101 21.34 -3.85 17.73
N PRO A 102 21.25 -4.28 19.00
CA PRO A 102 20.00 -4.25 19.75
C PRO A 102 19.62 -2.81 20.16
N TRP A 103 18.35 -2.46 20.01
CA TRP A 103 17.80 -1.13 20.32
C TRP A 103 17.51 -0.99 21.83
N THR A 104 18.56 -0.89 22.64
CA THR A 104 18.50 -0.98 24.12
C THR A 104 17.60 0.04 24.82
N ASN A 105 17.27 1.18 24.20
CA ASN A 105 16.35 2.18 24.75
C ASN A 105 14.95 2.16 24.13
N CYS A 106 14.61 1.18 23.29
CA CYS A 106 13.28 1.03 22.69
C CYS A 106 12.17 0.95 23.75
N GLU A 107 12.27 -0.01 24.68
CA GLU A 107 11.26 -0.22 25.74
C GLU A 107 11.01 1.05 26.58
N ALA A 108 12.06 1.82 26.86
CA ALA A 108 11.94 3.06 27.63
C ALA A 108 11.20 4.16 26.85
N ARG A 109 11.51 4.35 25.55
CA ARG A 109 10.81 5.31 24.68
C ARG A 109 9.35 4.94 24.49
N GLN A 110 9.05 3.65 24.28
CA GLN A 110 7.68 3.21 24.09
C GLN A 110 6.87 3.27 25.38
N ARG A 111 7.47 2.98 26.54
CA ARG A 111 6.83 3.16 27.85
C ARG A 111 6.38 4.61 28.06
N GLU A 112 7.24 5.59 27.79
CA GLU A 112 6.90 7.02 27.91
C GLU A 112 5.70 7.41 27.01
N ILE A 113 5.70 6.93 25.76
CA ILE A 113 4.61 7.18 24.80
C ILE A 113 3.32 6.47 25.24
N TYR A 114 3.42 5.22 25.66
CA TYR A 114 2.27 4.42 26.11
C TYR A 114 1.64 4.99 27.39
N GLU A 115 2.45 5.36 28.38
CA GLU A 115 1.99 6.08 29.58
C GLU A 115 1.29 7.40 29.19
N SER A 116 1.77 8.10 28.16
CA SER A 116 1.10 9.29 27.63
C SER A 116 -0.27 8.96 27.00
N VAL A 117 -0.37 7.91 26.18
CA VAL A 117 -1.64 7.42 25.61
C VAL A 117 -2.63 7.03 26.71
N CYS A 118 -2.18 6.29 27.74
CA CYS A 118 -3.01 5.92 28.89
C CYS A 118 -3.56 7.16 29.62
N ARG A 119 -2.76 8.22 29.84
CA ARG A 119 -3.26 9.47 30.47
C ARG A 119 -4.41 10.11 29.68
N TYR A 120 -4.48 9.94 28.36
CA TYR A 120 -5.54 10.51 27.53
C TYR A 120 -6.77 9.63 27.39
N LEU A 121 -6.60 8.31 27.33
CA LEU A 121 -7.71 7.35 27.12
C LEU A 121 -8.27 6.77 28.44
N GLU A 122 -7.46 6.73 29.50
CA GLU A 122 -7.78 6.18 30.83
C GLU A 122 -7.28 7.11 31.96
N PRO A 123 -7.78 8.36 32.05
CA PRO A 123 -7.34 9.33 33.06
C PRO A 123 -7.65 8.91 34.51
N THR A 124 -8.73 8.14 34.72
CA THR A 124 -9.17 7.61 36.01
C THR A 124 -9.91 6.28 35.77
N GLU A 125 -9.82 5.29 36.67
CA GLU A 125 -10.58 4.02 36.52
C GLU A 125 -12.11 4.24 36.49
N GLU A 126 -12.61 5.29 37.16
CA GLU A 126 -14.03 5.66 37.16
C GLU A 126 -14.46 6.45 35.90
N ASP A 127 -13.51 7.04 35.16
CA ASP A 127 -13.74 7.85 33.94
C ASP A 127 -13.36 7.12 32.64
N ALA A 128 -12.98 5.84 32.73
CA ALA A 128 -12.49 5.04 31.60
C ALA A 128 -13.55 4.94 30.49
N ARG A 129 -13.30 5.63 29.37
CA ARG A 129 -14.30 5.77 28.30
C ARG A 129 -14.44 4.48 27.52
N GLN A 130 -15.68 4.00 27.42
CA GLN A 130 -16.07 2.86 26.59
C GLN A 130 -16.17 3.31 25.12
N LEU A 131 -15.03 3.33 24.42
CA LEU A 131 -14.92 3.83 23.04
C LEU A 131 -14.66 2.71 22.02
N PHE A 132 -14.15 1.56 22.46
CA PHE A 132 -13.54 0.57 21.57
C PHE A 132 -14.45 -0.64 21.28
N THR A 133 -14.02 -1.45 20.31
CA THR A 133 -14.79 -2.58 19.77
C THR A 133 -15.36 -3.51 20.86
N PRO A 134 -16.66 -3.85 20.83
CA PRO A 134 -17.25 -4.78 21.80
C PRO A 134 -16.63 -6.17 21.78
N LEU A 135 -16.67 -6.84 22.94
CA LEU A 135 -16.10 -8.17 23.15
C LEU A 135 -16.66 -9.24 22.19
N VAL A 136 -17.94 -9.15 21.81
CA VAL A 136 -18.52 -10.05 20.79
C VAL A 136 -17.80 -9.92 19.43
N ALA A 137 -17.58 -8.70 18.96
CA ALA A 137 -16.96 -8.47 17.65
C ALA A 137 -15.48 -8.89 17.63
N LEU A 138 -14.72 -8.67 18.71
CA LEU A 138 -13.36 -9.21 18.85
C LEU A 138 -13.36 -10.74 18.90
N GLY A 139 -14.27 -11.34 19.68
CA GLY A 139 -14.42 -12.79 19.75
C GLY A 139 -14.81 -13.44 18.42
N ASP A 140 -15.54 -12.74 17.56
CA ASP A 140 -15.92 -13.21 16.22
C ASP A 140 -14.73 -13.26 15.25
N HIS A 141 -13.86 -12.24 15.29
CA HIS A 141 -12.59 -12.25 14.55
C HIS A 141 -11.63 -13.33 15.09
N GLY A 142 -11.48 -13.44 16.41
CA GLY A 142 -10.65 -14.47 17.05
C GLY A 142 -11.07 -15.89 16.66
N ARG A 143 -12.38 -16.19 16.61
CA ARG A 143 -12.90 -17.48 16.13
C ARG A 143 -12.63 -17.74 14.64
N ARG A 144 -12.38 -16.72 13.82
CA ARG A 144 -11.99 -16.89 12.40
C ARG A 144 -10.50 -17.18 12.28
N PHE A 145 -9.65 -16.40 12.95
CA PHE A 145 -8.19 -16.62 12.91
C PHE A 145 -7.79 -17.95 13.55
N ALA A 146 -8.40 -18.34 14.67
CA ALA A 146 -8.16 -19.65 15.30
C ALA A 146 -8.51 -20.86 14.42
N ARG A 147 -9.36 -20.68 13.38
CA ARG A 147 -9.74 -21.74 12.42
C ARG A 147 -8.82 -21.83 11.21
N ARG A 148 -8.11 -20.76 10.86
CA ARG A 148 -7.28 -20.65 9.66
C ARG A 148 -5.86 -20.23 10.07
N PRO A 149 -4.94 -21.18 10.28
CA PRO A 149 -3.55 -20.86 10.55
C PRO A 149 -2.90 -20.13 9.36
N ILE A 150 -1.85 -19.34 9.62
CA ILE A 150 -1.15 -18.57 8.57
C ILE A 150 -0.40 -19.54 7.65
N SER A 151 -0.76 -19.54 6.36
CA SER A 151 -0.20 -20.41 5.32
C SER A 151 0.39 -19.66 4.11
N SER A 152 0.16 -18.34 4.03
CA SER A 152 0.52 -17.48 2.90
C SER A 152 0.76 -16.04 3.35
N GLU A 153 1.37 -15.21 2.48
CA GLU A 153 1.49 -13.76 2.71
C GLU A 153 0.11 -13.09 2.78
N GLN A 154 -0.85 -13.51 1.95
CA GLN A 154 -2.22 -13.01 1.99
C GLN A 154 -2.94 -13.32 3.32
N ASP A 155 -2.68 -14.48 3.94
CA ASP A 155 -3.22 -14.80 5.27
C ASP A 155 -2.64 -13.87 6.34
N LEU A 156 -1.34 -13.57 6.25
CA LEU A 156 -0.66 -12.66 7.16
C LEU A 156 -1.17 -11.22 6.99
N GLU A 157 -1.23 -10.70 5.77
CA GLU A 157 -1.81 -9.38 5.46
C GLU A 157 -3.24 -9.26 6.01
N THR A 158 -4.08 -10.27 5.77
CA THR A 158 -5.48 -10.28 6.27
C THR A 158 -5.53 -10.26 7.80
N TYR A 159 -4.58 -10.92 8.47
CA TYR A 159 -4.48 -10.91 9.93
C TYR A 159 -3.98 -9.56 10.45
N GLU A 160 -2.84 -9.05 9.97
CA GLU A 160 -2.26 -7.79 10.43
C GLU A 160 -3.26 -6.65 10.26
N ARG A 161 -3.93 -6.57 9.10
CA ARG A 161 -4.96 -5.56 8.83
C ARG A 161 -6.10 -5.59 9.84
N LEU A 162 -6.76 -6.73 9.98
CA LEU A 162 -7.99 -6.87 10.77
C LEU A 162 -7.76 -7.02 12.29
N ALA A 163 -6.55 -7.38 12.72
CA ALA A 163 -6.24 -7.64 14.13
C ALA A 163 -5.23 -6.65 14.75
N VAL A 164 -4.54 -5.85 13.93
CA VAL A 164 -3.55 -4.86 14.37
C VAL A 164 -3.81 -3.50 13.73
N GLU A 165 -3.77 -3.36 12.41
CA GLU A 165 -3.84 -2.07 11.72
C GLU A 165 -5.16 -1.32 11.97
N ASP A 166 -6.30 -1.97 11.73
CA ASP A 166 -7.64 -1.38 11.94
C ASP A 166 -7.82 -0.95 13.42
N HIS A 167 -7.26 -1.72 14.37
CA HIS A 167 -7.31 -1.40 15.80
C HIS A 167 -6.39 -0.25 16.20
N VAL A 168 -5.20 -0.14 15.59
CA VAL A 168 -4.30 1.01 15.76
C VAL A 168 -4.92 2.26 15.11
N HIS A 169 -5.57 2.12 13.96
CA HIS A 169 -6.36 3.18 13.32
C HIS A 169 -7.45 3.72 14.25
N ASP A 170 -8.26 2.83 14.84
CA ASP A 170 -9.33 3.23 15.76
C ASP A 170 -8.79 3.95 17.00
N ILE A 171 -7.67 3.48 17.59
CA ILE A 171 -7.01 4.16 18.71
C ILE A 171 -6.53 5.56 18.31
N VAL A 172 -5.86 5.70 17.16
CA VAL A 172 -5.40 7.01 16.67
C VAL A 172 -6.60 7.92 16.33
N ALA A 173 -7.69 7.39 15.80
CA ALA A 173 -8.90 8.14 15.49
C ALA A 173 -9.57 8.70 16.76
N GLU A 174 -9.58 7.96 17.87
CA GLU A 174 -10.03 8.49 19.18
C GLU A 174 -9.06 9.54 19.73
N LEU A 175 -7.74 9.32 19.65
CA LEU A 175 -6.73 10.30 20.08
C LEU A 175 -6.81 11.62 19.28
N CYS A 176 -7.10 11.56 17.97
CA CYS A 176 -7.32 12.73 17.12
C CYS A 176 -8.49 13.62 17.58
N LYS A 177 -9.47 13.08 18.31
CA LYS A 177 -10.60 13.85 18.87
C LYS A 177 -10.21 14.66 20.11
N ILE A 178 -9.05 14.39 20.70
CA ILE A 178 -8.53 15.06 21.91
C ILE A 178 -7.49 16.10 21.47
N PRO A 179 -7.77 17.42 21.55
CA PRO A 179 -6.86 18.45 21.04
C PRO A 179 -5.44 18.37 21.59
N ASN A 180 -5.30 18.16 22.91
CA ASN A 180 -4.00 18.07 23.57
C ASN A 180 -3.17 16.86 23.06
N ALA A 181 -3.80 15.71 22.83
CA ALA A 181 -3.11 14.53 22.30
C ALA A 181 -2.73 14.72 20.82
N ARG A 182 -3.63 15.34 20.04
CA ARG A 182 -3.37 15.73 18.65
C ARG A 182 -2.16 16.66 18.52
N GLU A 183 -1.99 17.58 19.47
CA GLU A 183 -0.81 18.46 19.57
C GLU A 183 0.44 17.71 20.04
N GLU A 184 0.37 16.92 21.13
CA GLU A 184 1.52 16.19 21.72
C GLU A 184 2.13 15.12 20.78
N PHE A 185 1.29 14.47 19.96
CA PHE A 185 1.71 13.42 19.03
C PHE A 185 1.66 13.87 17.56
N HIS A 186 1.34 15.13 17.26
CA HIS A 186 1.25 15.66 15.89
C HIS A 186 0.38 14.82 14.93
N LEU A 187 -0.76 14.29 15.41
CA LEU A 187 -1.53 13.23 14.75
C LEU A 187 -2.19 13.58 13.41
N GLY A 188 -2.20 14.86 13.03
CA GLY A 188 -2.87 15.28 11.80
C GLY A 188 -4.39 15.08 11.87
N ASN A 189 -5.00 14.48 10.85
CA ASN A 189 -6.38 13.96 10.91
C ASN A 189 -6.44 12.45 11.21
N GLY A 190 -5.29 11.77 11.37
CA GLY A 190 -5.20 10.33 11.65
C GLY A 190 -4.21 9.60 10.75
N ILE A 191 -4.27 8.26 10.79
CA ILE A 191 -3.46 7.37 9.93
C ILE A 191 -4.31 6.73 8.82
N TRP A 192 -3.63 6.26 7.78
CA TRP A 192 -4.14 5.40 6.74
C TRP A 192 -3.13 4.29 6.44
N PHE A 193 -3.61 3.09 6.12
CA PHE A 193 -2.79 1.95 5.73
C PHE A 193 -3.05 1.63 4.25
N ASP A 194 -2.00 1.58 3.43
CA ASP A 194 -2.12 1.31 1.99
C ASP A 194 -0.98 0.42 1.48
N ASN A 195 -1.27 -0.37 0.45
CA ASN A 195 -0.27 -1.17 -0.24
C ASN A 195 0.20 -0.35 -1.44
N HIS A 196 1.42 0.16 -1.40
CA HIS A 196 1.99 0.95 -2.50
C HIS A 196 3.10 0.21 -3.23
N ALA A 197 3.27 0.57 -4.50
CA ALA A 197 4.39 0.18 -5.33
C ALA A 197 4.85 1.41 -6.11
N ASN A 198 6.16 1.54 -6.34
CA ASN A 198 6.71 2.64 -7.13
C ASN A 198 6.28 2.53 -8.59
N ALA A 199 5.42 3.45 -9.03
CA ALA A 199 4.75 3.40 -10.33
C ALA A 199 5.69 3.51 -11.54
N LEU A 200 6.91 4.04 -11.38
CA LEU A 200 7.92 4.14 -12.46
C LEU A 200 9.01 3.05 -12.39
N ASP A 201 8.92 2.16 -11.40
CA ASP A 201 9.81 1.00 -11.25
C ASP A 201 9.13 -0.32 -11.69
N GLU A 202 7.87 -0.27 -12.15
CA GLU A 202 7.14 -1.43 -12.69
C GLU A 202 7.87 -2.06 -13.91
N ASP A 203 7.91 -3.40 -13.94
CA ASP A 203 8.55 -4.17 -15.01
C ASP A 203 7.57 -4.44 -16.18
N ASP A 204 7.23 -3.36 -16.90
CA ASP A 204 6.49 -3.44 -18.17
C ASP A 204 7.34 -4.05 -19.32
N GLY A 205 8.55 -4.54 -19.04
CA GLY A 205 9.45 -5.18 -20.00
C GLY A 205 9.06 -6.60 -20.42
N ILE A 206 8.07 -7.21 -19.75
CA ILE A 206 7.61 -8.57 -20.06
C ILE A 206 6.39 -8.52 -21.00
N ASP A 207 6.58 -9.08 -22.20
CA ASP A 207 5.56 -9.27 -23.24
C ASP A 207 4.21 -9.74 -22.66
N ALA A 208 3.12 -9.02 -22.98
CA ALA A 208 1.77 -9.23 -22.45
C ALA A 208 1.12 -10.57 -22.86
N SER A 209 1.88 -11.46 -23.49
CA SER A 209 1.51 -12.81 -23.92
C SER A 209 1.92 -13.93 -22.94
N LEU A 210 2.67 -13.64 -21.87
CA LEU A 210 3.07 -14.64 -20.87
C LEU A 210 1.99 -14.92 -19.79
N PRO A 211 1.84 -16.16 -19.29
CA PRO A 211 0.80 -16.50 -18.32
C PRO A 211 1.00 -15.81 -16.96
N SER A 212 -0.12 -15.46 -16.30
CA SER A 212 -0.14 -14.74 -15.02
C SER A 212 0.65 -15.38 -13.87
N ALA A 213 1.05 -16.66 -13.98
CA ALA A 213 1.79 -17.39 -12.96
C ALA A 213 3.31 -17.14 -12.97
N ALA A 214 3.84 -16.42 -13.99
CA ALA A 214 5.27 -16.14 -14.15
C ALA A 214 5.64 -14.67 -13.92
N ARG A 215 4.70 -13.83 -13.44
CA ARG A 215 5.03 -12.48 -12.98
C ARG A 215 5.84 -12.58 -11.69
N PRO A 216 6.98 -11.89 -11.55
CA PRO A 216 7.58 -11.67 -10.23
C PRO A 216 6.51 -11.07 -9.31
N SER A 217 6.28 -11.68 -8.15
CA SER A 217 5.39 -11.10 -7.14
C SER A 217 5.88 -9.69 -6.82
N ARG A 218 4.97 -8.72 -6.90
CA ARG A 218 5.24 -7.35 -6.46
C ARG A 218 5.80 -7.41 -5.03
N PRO A 219 6.87 -6.66 -4.71
CA PRO A 219 7.15 -6.37 -3.32
C PRO A 219 6.07 -5.39 -2.87
N ASP A 220 4.98 -5.92 -2.34
CA ASP A 220 3.90 -5.11 -1.76
C ASP A 220 4.49 -4.37 -0.55
N GLN A 221 4.76 -3.07 -0.70
CA GLN A 221 5.22 -2.23 0.40
C GLN A 221 4.00 -1.77 1.18
N PHE A 222 3.86 -2.31 2.39
CA PHE A 222 2.81 -1.91 3.32
C PHE A 222 3.22 -0.57 3.94
N CYS A 223 2.49 0.48 3.59
CA CYS A 223 2.79 1.86 3.94
C CYS A 223 1.78 2.37 4.96
N ILE A 224 2.28 3.02 6.02
CA ILE A 224 1.45 3.77 6.97
C ILE A 224 1.61 5.25 6.65
N HIS A 225 0.53 5.92 6.31
CA HIS A 225 0.51 7.36 6.03
C HIS A 225 -0.18 8.14 7.15
N ARG A 226 0.29 9.35 7.40
CA ARG A 226 -0.45 10.41 8.08
C ARG A 226 -1.31 11.14 7.07
N VAL A 227 -2.58 11.34 7.42
CA VAL A 227 -3.56 12.10 6.62
C VAL A 227 -3.71 13.50 7.21
N ASP A 228 -3.39 14.53 6.44
CA ASP A 228 -3.57 15.95 6.78
C ASP A 228 -4.53 16.61 5.77
N GLY A 229 -5.83 16.50 6.00
CA GLY A 229 -6.85 17.02 5.09
C GLY A 229 -6.82 16.32 3.73
N ASN A 230 -6.20 16.96 2.74
CA ASN A 230 -6.04 16.43 1.37
C ASN A 230 -4.61 15.92 1.07
N THR A 231 -3.65 16.08 2.01
CA THR A 231 -2.29 15.57 1.84
C THR A 231 -2.10 14.27 2.61
N SER A 232 -1.54 13.26 1.94
CA SER A 232 -1.04 12.04 2.56
C SER A 232 0.49 12.11 2.64
N THR A 233 1.06 11.75 3.78
CA THR A 233 2.51 11.75 4.02
C THR A 233 2.92 10.42 4.62
N LEU A 234 3.97 9.78 4.08
CA LEU A 234 4.46 8.51 4.60
C LEU A 234 5.05 8.70 6.01
N LEU A 235 4.65 7.84 6.95
CA LEU A 235 5.19 7.81 8.32
C LEU A 235 6.24 6.69 8.47
N THR A 236 5.90 5.49 7.99
CA THR A 236 6.69 4.27 8.14
C THR A 236 6.22 3.23 7.13
N THR A 237 7.06 2.25 6.85
CA THR A 237 6.74 1.04 6.08
C THR A 237 6.70 -0.18 6.98
N VAL A 238 6.24 -1.31 6.43
CA VAL A 238 6.17 -2.61 7.10
C VAL A 238 6.47 -3.73 6.12
N GLU A 239 7.25 -4.73 6.56
CA GLU A 239 7.57 -5.93 5.78
C GLU A 239 6.87 -7.17 6.37
N TYR A 240 6.14 -7.91 5.53
CA TYR A 240 5.31 -9.05 5.92
C TYR A 240 5.91 -10.37 5.40
N LYS A 241 6.49 -11.17 6.30
CA LYS A 241 7.08 -12.49 5.97
C LYS A 241 6.44 -13.58 6.84
N PRO A 242 5.57 -14.45 6.30
CA PRO A 242 4.80 -15.41 7.10
C PRO A 242 5.68 -16.47 7.78
N PRO A 243 5.20 -17.11 8.87
CA PRO A 243 6.03 -17.96 9.74
C PRO A 243 6.74 -19.13 9.05
N HIS A 244 6.18 -19.67 7.97
CA HIS A 244 6.80 -20.75 7.19
C HIS A 244 7.96 -20.27 6.31
N LYS A 245 8.03 -18.97 5.99
CA LYS A 245 9.18 -18.33 5.33
C LYS A 245 10.17 -17.73 6.33
N LEU A 246 9.69 -17.21 7.46
CA LEU A 246 10.48 -16.57 8.50
C LEU A 246 10.00 -17.02 9.90
N SER A 247 10.58 -18.09 10.43
CA SER A 247 10.09 -18.70 11.67
C SER A 247 10.52 -17.95 12.93
N VAL A 248 9.75 -18.13 14.02
CA VAL A 248 10.09 -17.66 15.38
C VAL A 248 11.48 -18.13 15.83
N GLY A 249 11.84 -19.38 15.51
CA GLY A 249 13.18 -19.90 15.79
C GLY A 249 14.27 -19.20 15.00
N SER A 250 14.03 -18.97 13.70
CA SER A 250 14.95 -18.24 12.83
C SER A 250 15.19 -16.81 13.30
N LEU A 251 14.15 -16.09 13.74
CA LEU A 251 14.26 -14.75 14.32
C LEU A 251 15.13 -14.75 15.58
N ARG A 252 14.85 -15.64 16.55
CA ARG A 252 15.60 -15.74 17.81
C ARG A 252 17.06 -16.17 17.61
N GLU A 253 17.36 -17.03 16.65
CA GLU A 253 18.73 -17.50 16.38
C GLU A 253 19.53 -16.53 15.49
N GLY A 254 18.86 -15.88 14.54
CA GLY A 254 19.47 -14.98 13.56
C GLY A 254 19.73 -13.57 14.09
N LEU A 255 18.81 -13.00 14.89
CA LEU A 255 18.97 -11.66 15.48
C LEU A 255 20.00 -11.67 16.62
N ARG A 256 21.12 -11.00 16.39
CA ARG A 256 22.17 -10.76 17.39
C ARG A 256 22.88 -9.43 17.07
N PRO A 257 23.62 -8.85 18.04
CA PRO A 257 24.66 -7.87 17.72
C PRO A 257 25.71 -8.52 16.80
N MET A 258 25.97 -7.94 15.62
CA MET A 258 26.96 -8.44 14.66
C MET A 258 27.47 -7.35 13.70
N ASP A 259 28.65 -7.57 13.13
CA ASP A 259 29.03 -6.91 11.87
C ASP A 259 28.25 -7.60 10.74
N PHE A 260 27.17 -6.97 10.30
CA PHE A 260 26.22 -7.59 9.39
C PHE A 260 26.83 -7.82 8.01
N TRP A 261 27.64 -6.87 7.52
CA TRP A 261 28.29 -7.01 6.23
C TRP A 261 29.26 -8.19 6.23
N GLN A 262 30.21 -8.21 7.18
CA GLN A 262 31.25 -9.23 7.24
C GLN A 262 30.72 -10.61 7.68
N GLU A 263 29.79 -10.68 8.63
CA GLU A 263 29.32 -11.99 9.14
C GLU A 263 28.25 -12.65 8.25
N VAL A 264 27.51 -11.89 7.43
CA VAL A 264 26.31 -12.39 6.72
C VAL A 264 26.42 -12.25 5.20
N VAL A 265 26.85 -11.09 4.70
CA VAL A 265 26.84 -10.76 3.26
C VAL A 265 28.11 -11.25 2.56
N GLU A 266 29.27 -10.93 3.14
CA GLU A 266 30.61 -11.19 2.61
C GLU A 266 31.50 -11.91 3.64
N PRO A 267 31.14 -13.14 4.08
CA PRO A 267 31.94 -13.91 5.04
C PRO A 267 33.17 -14.55 4.40
N ASP A 268 34.33 -14.38 5.05
CA ASP A 268 35.60 -15.02 4.65
C ASP A 268 35.48 -16.55 4.50
N THR A 269 34.68 -17.18 5.35
CA THR A 269 34.39 -18.62 5.31
C THR A 269 32.95 -18.91 5.72
N ILE A 270 32.20 -19.67 4.91
CA ILE A 270 30.86 -20.14 5.29
C ILE A 270 31.00 -21.33 6.25
N PRO A 271 30.40 -21.30 7.46
CA PRO A 271 30.45 -22.41 8.41
C PRO A 271 29.79 -23.68 7.83
N THR A 272 30.52 -24.79 7.82
CA THR A 272 30.03 -26.10 7.36
C THR A 272 29.54 -27.00 8.49
N GLU A 273 30.02 -26.78 9.71
CA GLU A 273 29.70 -27.56 10.92
C GLU A 273 28.41 -27.07 11.61
N GLU A 274 27.57 -28.00 12.04
CA GLU A 274 26.49 -27.69 12.99
C GLU A 274 27.05 -27.54 14.41
N PRO A 275 26.51 -26.64 15.26
CA PRO A 275 25.34 -25.78 15.04
C PRO A 275 25.65 -24.42 14.39
N LYS A 276 26.93 -24.12 14.07
CA LYS A 276 27.34 -22.82 13.52
C LYS A 276 26.69 -22.53 12.16
N LYS A 277 26.52 -23.57 11.35
CA LYS A 277 25.87 -23.52 10.05
C LYS A 277 24.38 -23.20 10.14
N SER A 278 23.61 -23.84 11.04
CA SER A 278 22.23 -23.43 11.35
C SER A 278 22.16 -21.93 11.68
N ARG A 279 23.00 -21.46 12.60
CA ARG A 279 23.03 -20.06 13.03
C ARG A 279 23.36 -19.08 11.90
N TYR A 280 24.33 -19.41 11.04
CA TYR A 280 24.63 -18.63 9.85
C TYR A 280 23.45 -18.58 8.88
N ASN A 281 22.79 -19.72 8.61
CA ASN A 281 21.63 -19.79 7.74
C ASN A 281 20.44 -18.99 8.30
N ALA A 282 20.18 -19.06 9.60
CA ALA A 282 19.16 -18.27 10.28
C ALA A 282 19.46 -16.77 10.17
N ALA A 283 20.69 -16.35 10.48
CA ALA A 283 21.14 -14.96 10.36
C ALA A 283 21.03 -14.42 8.93
N ARG A 284 21.34 -15.25 7.92
CA ARG A 284 21.22 -14.90 6.50
C ARG A 284 19.78 -14.84 6.01
N LEU A 285 18.90 -15.69 6.52
CA LEU A 285 17.47 -15.65 6.22
C LEU A 285 16.81 -14.39 6.81
N VAL A 286 17.04 -14.14 8.10
CA VAL A 286 16.58 -12.93 8.80
C VAL A 286 17.18 -11.68 8.14
N GLY A 287 18.48 -11.69 7.89
CA GLY A 287 19.19 -10.60 7.22
C GLY A 287 18.65 -10.30 5.83
N SER A 288 18.23 -11.32 5.07
CA SER A 288 17.60 -11.11 3.76
C SER A 288 16.26 -10.36 3.86
N ALA A 289 15.47 -10.60 4.91
CA ALA A 289 14.23 -9.86 5.16
C ALA A 289 14.51 -8.44 5.69
N ILE A 290 15.46 -8.30 6.63
CA ILE A 290 15.87 -7.00 7.18
C ILE A 290 16.41 -6.07 6.09
N VAL A 291 17.24 -6.57 5.17
CA VAL A 291 17.77 -5.78 4.05
C VAL A 291 16.68 -5.40 3.05
N GLN A 292 15.61 -6.19 2.93
CA GLN A 292 14.47 -5.80 2.09
C GLN A 292 13.81 -4.52 2.61
N GLU A 293 13.62 -4.43 3.93
CA GLU A 293 12.99 -3.29 4.61
C GLU A 293 13.95 -2.10 4.80
N PHE A 294 15.18 -2.35 5.26
CA PHE A 294 16.21 -1.31 5.43
C PHE A 294 16.45 -0.51 4.14
N HIS A 295 16.46 -1.18 2.98
CA HIS A 295 16.56 -0.50 1.69
C HIS A 295 15.41 0.49 1.44
N VAL A 296 14.18 0.16 1.86
CA VAL A 296 13.01 1.04 1.77
C VAL A 296 13.15 2.19 2.76
N MET A 297 13.56 1.92 4.01
CA MET A 297 13.85 2.97 4.99
C MET A 297 14.85 4.01 4.46
N ILE A 298 15.91 3.58 3.77
CA ILE A 298 16.91 4.49 3.18
C ILE A 298 16.35 5.25 1.96
N GLN A 299 15.59 4.60 1.06
CA GLN A 299 15.00 5.27 -0.12
C GLN A 299 13.93 6.30 0.28
N GLU A 300 13.05 5.95 1.21
CA GLU A 300 11.94 6.82 1.65
C GLU A 300 12.37 7.81 2.74
N GLY A 301 13.55 7.59 3.37
CA GLY A 301 14.10 8.49 4.38
C GLY A 301 13.45 8.32 5.76
N LEU A 302 13.07 7.09 6.11
CA LEU A 302 12.35 6.75 7.33
C LEU A 302 13.32 6.51 8.49
N GLU A 303 12.99 7.04 9.68
CA GLU A 303 13.73 6.74 10.91
C GLU A 303 13.36 5.37 11.49
N TYR A 304 12.08 5.00 11.43
CA TYR A 304 11.50 3.80 12.03
C TYR A 304 10.82 2.92 11.00
N SER A 305 10.78 1.60 11.26
CA SER A 305 10.02 0.60 10.51
C SER A 305 9.81 -0.67 11.35
N TYR A 306 9.07 -1.66 10.86
CA TYR A 306 9.06 -3.01 11.44
C TYR A 306 8.85 -4.14 10.42
N LEU A 307 9.34 -5.32 10.81
CA LEU A 307 9.18 -6.60 10.10
C LEU A 307 8.33 -7.53 10.98
N THR A 308 7.30 -8.17 10.44
CA THR A 308 6.45 -9.11 11.20
C THR A 308 6.19 -10.43 10.47
N ASN A 309 6.00 -11.50 11.26
CA ASN A 309 5.49 -12.79 10.79
C ASN A 309 4.11 -13.15 11.39
N GLY A 310 3.43 -12.22 12.07
CA GLY A 310 2.17 -12.45 12.78
C GLY A 310 2.37 -12.87 14.23
N LEU A 311 3.36 -13.73 14.50
CA LEU A 311 3.67 -14.27 15.83
C LEU A 311 4.69 -13.41 16.59
N MET A 312 5.63 -12.80 15.87
CA MET A 312 6.67 -11.89 16.34
C MET A 312 6.75 -10.67 15.43
N ASP A 313 7.14 -9.55 16.01
CA ASP A 313 7.54 -8.32 15.33
C ASP A 313 9.00 -7.96 15.67
N VAL A 314 9.68 -7.35 14.71
CA VAL A 314 11.03 -6.80 14.83
C VAL A 314 10.94 -5.32 14.47
N GLN A 315 11.04 -4.45 15.46
CA GLN A 315 11.04 -3.01 15.24
C GLN A 315 12.45 -2.55 14.89
N LEU A 316 12.54 -1.64 13.93
CA LEU A 316 13.76 -1.21 13.28
C LEU A 316 13.95 0.30 13.45
N TRP A 317 15.18 0.72 13.74
CA TRP A 317 15.56 2.11 13.86
C TRP A 317 16.91 2.38 13.18
N VAL A 318 16.94 3.37 12.29
CA VAL A 318 18.16 3.87 11.65
C VAL A 318 18.45 5.26 12.25
N PRO A 319 19.63 5.51 12.88
CA PRO A 319 19.99 6.85 13.36
C PRO A 319 20.11 7.87 12.22
N TYR A 320 20.11 9.16 12.55
CA TYR A 320 20.40 10.21 11.57
C TYR A 320 21.90 10.29 11.26
N ASP A 321 22.74 10.29 12.30
CA ASP A 321 24.21 10.52 12.17
C ASP A 321 24.99 9.30 11.63
N ASP A 322 24.42 8.09 11.76
CA ASP A 322 25.02 6.84 11.29
C ASP A 322 23.99 6.00 10.51
N PRO A 323 23.83 6.20 9.19
CA PRO A 323 22.97 5.35 8.36
C PRO A 323 23.46 3.91 8.26
N SER A 324 24.72 3.62 8.62
CA SER A 324 25.34 2.29 8.44
C SER A 324 24.99 1.28 9.54
N THR A 325 24.49 1.76 10.68
CA THR A 325 24.06 0.92 11.79
C THR A 325 22.54 0.84 11.85
N LEU A 326 22.00 -0.37 11.75
CA LEU A 326 20.60 -0.67 11.99
C LEU A 326 20.40 -1.19 13.41
N TYR A 327 19.50 -0.57 14.15
CA TYR A 327 19.07 -1.03 15.46
C TYR A 327 17.79 -1.84 15.36
N TYR A 328 17.68 -2.91 16.15
CA TYR A 328 16.50 -3.79 16.19
C TYR A 328 16.00 -4.05 17.61
N ASP A 329 14.69 -4.14 17.78
CA ASP A 329 14.02 -4.62 19.00
C ASP A 329 13.07 -5.78 18.67
N LEU A 330 13.11 -6.86 19.45
CA LEU A 330 12.38 -8.11 19.16
C LEU A 330 11.18 -8.28 20.11
N GLY A 331 9.98 -8.16 19.57
CA GLY A 331 8.72 -8.42 20.26
C GLY A 331 8.48 -9.91 20.45
N ASP A 332 8.96 -10.45 21.57
CA ASP A 332 8.90 -11.89 21.86
C ASP A 332 7.56 -12.30 22.53
N PRO A 333 6.90 -13.39 22.09
CA PRO A 333 5.77 -14.03 22.75
C PRO A 333 5.87 -14.13 24.28
N ASN A 334 7.06 -14.39 24.83
CA ASN A 334 7.28 -14.53 26.27
C ASN A 334 7.10 -13.19 27.02
N MET A 335 7.37 -12.04 26.35
CA MET A 335 7.04 -10.72 26.90
C MET A 335 5.51 -10.52 26.96
N TYR A 336 4.79 -11.06 25.98
CA TYR A 336 3.34 -10.97 25.87
C TYR A 336 2.60 -11.97 26.80
N GLU A 337 3.20 -13.12 27.11
CA GLU A 337 2.68 -14.06 28.12
C GLU A 337 2.75 -13.51 29.55
N THR A 338 3.78 -12.70 29.85
CA THR A 338 3.98 -12.11 31.19
C THR A 338 3.11 -10.86 31.44
N ALA A 339 2.08 -10.62 30.62
CA ALA A 339 1.16 -9.49 30.72
C ALA A 339 0.53 -9.30 32.11
N GLY A 340 0.37 -10.39 32.90
CA GLY A 340 -0.22 -10.35 34.24
C GLY A 340 0.73 -10.23 35.45
N VAL A 341 2.07 -10.19 35.28
CA VAL A 341 3.01 -10.35 36.44
C VAL A 341 4.13 -9.30 36.51
N GLY A 342 4.38 -8.52 35.45
CA GLY A 342 5.40 -7.45 35.44
C GLY A 342 4.84 -6.04 35.71
N ARG A 343 5.71 -5.09 36.15
CA ARG A 343 5.40 -3.67 36.46
C ARG A 343 4.41 -3.01 35.48
N PRO A 344 3.48 -2.14 35.92
CA PRO A 344 2.65 -1.33 35.01
C PRO A 344 3.51 -0.43 34.10
N GLY A 345 3.03 -0.15 32.87
CA GLY A 345 3.51 0.95 32.03
C GLY A 345 4.17 0.60 30.69
N ALA A 346 4.78 -0.58 30.52
CA ALA A 346 5.41 -0.96 29.23
C ALA A 346 4.41 -1.66 28.29
N PRO A 347 4.47 -1.43 26.96
CA PRO A 347 3.61 -2.13 25.99
C PRO A 347 3.95 -3.63 25.94
N ARG A 348 2.93 -4.50 25.99
CA ARG A 348 3.03 -5.97 26.06
C ARG A 348 2.15 -6.69 25.04
N THR A 349 1.71 -6.00 24.01
CA THR A 349 0.91 -6.55 22.92
C THR A 349 1.39 -5.97 21.60
N ARG A 350 1.09 -6.67 20.51
CA ARG A 350 1.44 -6.21 19.16
C ARG A 350 0.74 -4.90 18.79
N VAL A 351 -0.52 -4.71 19.22
CA VAL A 351 -1.29 -3.47 19.02
C VAL A 351 -0.59 -2.29 19.70
N GLU A 352 -0.19 -2.42 20.97
CA GLU A 352 0.50 -1.33 21.69
C GLU A 352 1.87 -1.01 21.08
N ARG A 353 2.64 -2.03 20.68
CA ARG A 353 3.97 -1.84 20.08
C ARG A 353 3.89 -1.17 18.71
N THR A 354 2.96 -1.60 17.84
CA THR A 354 2.70 -0.94 16.56
C THR A 354 2.19 0.49 16.78
N LEU A 355 1.26 0.71 17.71
CA LEU A 355 0.79 2.05 18.09
C LEU A 355 1.95 2.96 18.53
N CYS A 356 2.81 2.49 19.44
CA CYS A 356 3.95 3.27 19.91
C CYS A 356 4.91 3.61 18.76
N LEU A 357 5.20 2.66 17.86
CA LEU A 357 6.04 2.90 16.69
C LEU A 357 5.42 3.93 15.73
N CYS A 358 4.11 3.87 15.49
CA CYS A 358 3.39 4.88 14.72
C CYS A 358 3.50 6.26 15.37
N LEU A 359 3.29 6.37 16.68
CA LEU A 359 3.40 7.63 17.45
C LEU A 359 4.84 8.17 17.51
N MET A 360 5.85 7.31 17.49
CA MET A 360 7.27 7.70 17.29
C MET A 360 7.49 8.25 15.87
N SER A 361 6.93 7.58 14.87
CA SER A 361 7.04 7.97 13.46
C SER A 361 6.34 9.31 13.18
N PHE A 362 5.20 9.60 13.82
CA PHE A 362 4.54 10.91 13.78
C PHE A 362 5.41 12.08 14.27
N ARG A 363 6.35 11.81 15.19
CA ARG A 363 7.31 12.80 15.71
C ARG A 363 8.59 12.91 14.85
N SER A 364 8.80 12.00 13.90
CA SER A 364 9.88 12.06 12.92
C SER A 364 9.42 12.73 11.64
N SER A 365 10.25 13.59 11.06
CA SER A 365 10.13 13.97 9.65
C SER A 365 10.82 12.94 8.75
N CYS A 366 10.30 12.69 7.54
CA CYS A 366 11.09 12.01 6.51
C CYS A 366 12.36 12.80 6.22
N ARG A 367 13.46 12.09 5.97
CA ARG A 367 14.78 12.67 5.70
C ARG A 367 14.82 13.30 4.31
N ASP A 368 15.58 14.38 4.20
CA ASP A 368 15.75 15.16 2.97
C ASP A 368 16.44 14.35 1.85
N GLN A 369 16.52 14.91 0.65
CA GLN A 369 17.18 14.24 -0.48
C GLN A 369 18.71 14.17 -0.27
N ALA A 370 19.31 15.18 0.35
CA ALA A 370 20.74 15.23 0.63
C ALA A 370 21.18 14.03 1.50
N TRP A 371 20.56 13.84 2.66
CA TRP A 371 20.84 12.73 3.58
C TRP A 371 20.68 11.37 2.90
N ARG A 372 19.65 11.18 2.07
CA ARG A 372 19.42 9.92 1.36
C ARG A 372 20.50 9.62 0.31
N ASN A 373 20.99 10.64 -0.38
CA ASN A 373 22.10 10.48 -1.32
C ASN A 373 23.42 10.20 -0.60
N ASP A 374 23.68 10.86 0.54
CA ASP A 374 24.86 10.61 1.36
C ASP A 374 24.85 9.23 2.00
N ALA A 375 23.71 8.77 2.51
CA ALA A 375 23.52 7.41 3.00
C ALA A 375 23.77 6.38 1.88
N ARG A 376 23.18 6.58 0.70
CA ARG A 376 23.42 5.74 -0.49
C ARG A 376 24.91 5.67 -0.89
N ALA A 377 25.66 6.76 -0.74
CA ALA A 377 27.08 6.80 -1.07
C ALA A 377 27.96 6.01 -0.08
N GLN A 378 27.50 5.85 1.17
CA GLN A 378 28.20 5.14 2.24
C GLN A 378 27.82 3.65 2.34
N LEU A 379 26.59 3.30 1.98
CA LEU A 379 26.04 1.96 2.20
C LEU A 379 26.43 0.96 1.10
N PRO A 380 26.92 -0.24 1.45
CA PRO A 380 27.23 -1.28 0.49
C PRO A 380 25.95 -1.95 -0.07
N ILE A 381 26.07 -2.58 -1.25
CA ILE A 381 24.95 -3.19 -1.98
C ILE A 381 25.08 -4.72 -1.97
N TRP A 382 24.02 -5.44 -1.65
CA TRP A 382 24.03 -6.91 -1.70
C TRP A 382 24.14 -7.39 -3.15
N HIS A 383 25.30 -7.87 -3.58
CA HIS A 383 25.52 -8.31 -4.97
C HIS A 383 25.23 -9.80 -5.22
N THR A 384 25.31 -10.66 -4.21
CA THR A 384 25.36 -12.12 -4.43
C THR A 384 24.01 -12.77 -4.74
N SER A 385 23.74 -12.98 -6.03
CA SER A 385 22.95 -14.14 -6.49
C SER A 385 23.89 -15.34 -6.63
N PHE A 386 23.78 -16.31 -5.71
CA PHE A 386 24.68 -17.49 -5.62
C PHE A 386 24.46 -18.56 -6.73
N ASP A 387 23.95 -18.17 -7.89
CA ASP A 387 23.77 -19.07 -9.05
C ASP A 387 25.01 -19.11 -9.97
N SER A 388 25.93 -18.13 -9.89
CA SER A 388 27.18 -18.12 -10.66
C SER A 388 28.22 -19.14 -10.16
N GLU A 389 28.31 -19.37 -8.85
CA GLU A 389 29.33 -20.25 -8.25
C GLU A 389 28.91 -21.73 -8.20
N ARG A 390 27.62 -22.02 -8.43
CA ARG A 390 27.08 -23.39 -8.32
C ARG A 390 27.36 -24.29 -9.52
N SER A 391 27.97 -23.76 -10.59
CA SER A 391 28.33 -24.51 -11.80
C SER A 391 29.68 -25.24 -11.74
N GLN A 392 30.42 -25.17 -10.62
CA GLN A 392 31.74 -25.83 -10.46
C GLN A 392 31.81 -26.86 -9.31
N ILE A 393 30.68 -27.44 -8.90
CA ILE A 393 30.66 -28.59 -7.97
C ILE A 393 30.07 -29.81 -8.70
N PRO A 394 30.80 -30.94 -8.83
CA PRO A 394 30.29 -32.15 -9.47
C PRO A 394 29.05 -32.70 -8.76
N ALA A 395 28.10 -33.23 -9.54
CA ALA A 395 26.80 -33.72 -9.08
C ALA A 395 26.85 -35.08 -8.34
N ALA A 396 27.72 -35.20 -7.33
CA ALA A 396 28.01 -36.44 -6.62
C ALA A 396 28.12 -36.27 -5.09
N ALA A 397 27.26 -35.44 -4.48
CA ALA A 397 27.11 -35.36 -3.03
C ALA A 397 25.72 -34.84 -2.60
N LEU A 398 24.68 -35.66 -2.77
CA LEU A 398 23.37 -35.45 -2.14
C LEU A 398 23.09 -36.58 -1.13
N PRO A 399 23.37 -36.39 0.17
CA PRO A 399 22.76 -37.20 1.21
C PRO A 399 21.26 -36.89 1.27
N GLN A 400 20.43 -37.93 1.25
CA GLN A 400 18.98 -37.79 1.44
C GLN A 400 18.69 -37.31 2.86
N ILE A 401 17.79 -36.33 3.01
CA ILE A 401 17.29 -35.92 4.33
C ILE A 401 16.23 -36.94 4.75
N SER A 402 16.64 -37.92 5.55
CA SER A 402 15.72 -38.80 6.27
C SER A 402 15.03 -38.04 7.40
N SER A 403 13.69 -38.04 7.40
CA SER A 403 12.88 -37.59 8.52
C SER A 403 13.17 -38.40 9.78
N VAL A 404 13.42 -37.72 10.90
CA VAL A 404 13.43 -38.33 12.24
C VAL A 404 12.55 -37.46 13.15
N ASP A 405 11.61 -38.11 13.82
CA ASP A 405 10.60 -37.47 14.65
C ASP A 405 11.14 -36.96 15.99
N CYS A 406 10.59 -35.86 16.47
CA CYS A 406 10.69 -35.44 17.87
C CYS A 406 9.31 -35.52 18.54
N SER A 407 8.99 -36.69 19.08
CA SER A 407 7.91 -36.89 20.06
C SER A 407 8.49 -37.44 21.34
N GLY A 408 8.36 -36.70 22.43
CA GLY A 408 8.89 -37.09 23.75
C GLY A 408 8.24 -36.29 24.87
N SER A 409 7.07 -36.74 25.32
CA SER A 409 6.57 -36.51 26.68
C SER A 409 5.52 -37.57 27.01
N GLU A 410 5.64 -38.15 28.21
CA GLU A 410 4.90 -39.33 28.65
C GLU A 410 3.54 -38.96 29.26
N TYR A 411 2.51 -39.77 29.00
CA TYR A 411 1.42 -39.97 29.97
C TYR A 411 0.74 -41.34 29.74
N THR A 412 0.69 -42.16 30.80
CA THR A 412 0.00 -43.46 30.92
C THR A 412 -1.53 -43.28 30.79
N SER A 413 -2.36 -44.20 30.25
CA SER A 413 -2.51 -45.66 30.51
C SER A 413 -3.30 -46.37 29.34
N PRO A 414 -3.92 -47.58 29.42
CA PRO A 414 -3.59 -48.66 28.46
C PRO A 414 -4.76 -49.37 27.71
N GLU A 415 -4.42 -50.40 26.92
CA GLU A 415 -5.26 -51.44 26.28
C GLU A 415 -6.14 -50.97 25.07
N GLN A 416 -6.16 -51.59 23.88
CA GLN A 416 -6.46 -53.00 23.56
C GLN A 416 -6.03 -53.45 22.13
N THR A 417 -5.51 -54.68 22.03
CA THR A 417 -5.87 -55.74 21.04
C THR A 417 -5.65 -55.58 19.51
N THR A 418 -4.45 -56.00 19.06
CA THR A 418 -4.12 -56.89 17.90
C THR A 418 -4.95 -56.96 16.60
N SER A 419 -4.27 -56.74 15.44
CA SER A 419 -4.24 -57.59 14.20
C SER A 419 -3.38 -56.86 13.15
N GLU A 420 -2.21 -57.35 12.69
CA GLU A 420 -2.00 -58.29 11.56
C GLU A 420 -2.77 -57.91 10.27
N TYR A 421 -2.19 -57.82 9.06
CA TYR A 421 -0.87 -58.25 8.53
C TYR A 421 -0.42 -57.40 7.30
N LEU A 422 0.84 -57.56 6.84
CA LEU A 422 1.52 -56.77 5.80
C LEU A 422 1.29 -57.26 4.33
N PRO A 423 1.68 -56.48 3.28
CA PRO A 423 1.26 -56.68 1.88
C PRO A 423 2.31 -57.42 1.01
N SER A 424 2.03 -57.60 -0.30
CA SER A 424 2.90 -57.11 -1.42
C SER A 424 2.47 -57.63 -2.81
N SER A 425 2.97 -56.94 -3.85
CA SER A 425 3.37 -57.46 -5.18
C SER A 425 2.40 -57.38 -6.38
N SER A 426 2.78 -56.55 -7.36
CA SER A 426 2.33 -56.55 -8.76
C SER A 426 2.97 -57.70 -9.57
N PRO A 427 2.66 -57.87 -10.88
CA PRO A 427 3.61 -57.35 -11.88
C PRO A 427 3.03 -56.84 -13.23
N ALA A 428 3.94 -56.28 -14.02
CA ALA A 428 3.83 -55.53 -15.28
C ALA A 428 3.17 -56.20 -16.52
N GLY A 429 2.82 -55.36 -17.50
CA GLY A 429 2.60 -55.74 -18.90
C GLY A 429 1.91 -54.67 -19.76
N SER A 430 2.60 -54.14 -20.78
CA SER A 430 2.03 -53.30 -21.86
C SER A 430 2.16 -54.03 -23.20
N PRO A 431 1.22 -53.87 -24.16
CA PRO A 431 1.49 -52.94 -25.27
C PRO A 431 0.25 -52.24 -25.88
N VAL A 432 0.48 -51.42 -26.90
CA VAL A 432 -0.47 -50.52 -27.58
C VAL A 432 -1.11 -51.16 -28.82
N THR A 433 -2.42 -50.99 -29.07
CA THR A 433 -3.03 -50.50 -30.33
C THR A 433 -4.59 -50.57 -30.39
N ASN A 434 -5.16 -49.70 -31.23
CA ASN A 434 -6.58 -49.48 -31.58
C ASN A 434 -7.50 -50.71 -31.75
N GLY A 435 -8.82 -50.59 -31.46
CA GLY A 435 -9.79 -51.49 -32.13
C GLY A 435 -11.23 -51.81 -31.65
N ARG A 436 -12.05 -50.85 -31.16
CA ARG A 436 -13.53 -50.80 -31.35
C ARG A 436 -14.48 -51.99 -30.89
N ARG A 437 -15.32 -51.68 -29.87
CA ARG A 437 -16.76 -52.06 -29.62
C ARG A 437 -17.26 -53.53 -29.61
N VAL A 438 -18.09 -53.83 -28.58
CA VAL A 438 -19.55 -54.16 -28.65
C VAL A 438 -20.23 -53.57 -27.38
N THR A 439 -21.12 -52.56 -27.44
CA THR A 439 -22.63 -52.57 -27.47
C THR A 439 -23.31 -53.15 -26.22
N THR A 440 -24.16 -52.43 -25.47
CA THR A 440 -25.57 -52.03 -25.75
C THR A 440 -25.83 -50.52 -25.45
N ARG A 441 -26.43 -49.65 -26.28
CA ARG A 441 -27.81 -49.54 -26.87
C ARG A 441 -28.94 -49.56 -25.80
N ALA A 442 -29.93 -48.66 -25.77
CA ALA A 442 -30.32 -47.52 -26.65
C ALA A 442 -31.00 -46.39 -25.80
N ALA A 443 -30.86 -45.08 -26.07
CA ALA A 443 -31.67 -44.21 -26.97
C ALA A 443 -33.18 -44.14 -26.61
N SER A 444 -33.95 -43.05 -26.74
CA SER A 444 -33.81 -41.66 -27.24
C SER A 444 -35.06 -40.86 -26.77
N GLY A 445 -35.11 -39.52 -26.71
CA GLY A 445 -35.25 -38.58 -27.84
C GLY A 445 -36.35 -37.53 -27.54
N CYS A 446 -36.35 -36.39 -28.24
CA CYS A 446 -37.09 -35.17 -27.84
C CYS A 446 -38.58 -35.07 -28.26
N ALA A 447 -39.24 -34.07 -27.67
CA ALA A 447 -40.62 -33.56 -27.80
C ALA A 447 -41.31 -33.56 -29.19
N PRO A 448 -42.66 -33.50 -29.17
CA PRO A 448 -43.47 -32.80 -30.17
C PRO A 448 -44.34 -31.67 -29.56
N SER A 449 -44.93 -30.85 -30.43
CA SER A 449 -45.72 -29.65 -30.12
C SER A 449 -47.24 -29.84 -30.34
N SER A 450 -48.01 -28.85 -29.89
CA SER A 450 -49.35 -28.45 -30.35
C SER A 450 -50.61 -29.22 -29.90
N ASP A 451 -51.41 -28.48 -29.11
CA ASP A 451 -52.78 -28.04 -29.41
C ASP A 451 -54.05 -28.73 -28.84
N GLN A 452 -54.97 -27.84 -28.40
CA GLN A 452 -56.45 -27.98 -28.25
C GLN A 452 -56.98 -28.89 -27.10
N HIS A 453 -57.95 -28.51 -26.23
CA HIS A 453 -59.00 -27.48 -26.25
C HIS A 453 -59.90 -27.57 -24.98
N HIS A 454 -60.50 -26.44 -24.51
CA HIS A 454 -61.77 -26.30 -23.74
C HIS A 454 -61.87 -26.84 -22.28
N GLN A 455 -62.61 -26.23 -21.34
CA GLN A 455 -63.63 -25.14 -21.36
C GLN A 455 -63.50 -24.26 -20.08
N GLU A 456 -63.57 -22.92 -20.16
CA GLU A 456 -64.65 -22.01 -19.66
C GLU A 456 -64.91 -22.03 -18.13
N ASP A 457 -65.06 -20.91 -17.40
CA ASP A 457 -65.27 -19.48 -17.74
C ASP A 457 -64.54 -18.57 -16.68
N SER A 458 -64.54 -17.22 -16.60
CA SER A 458 -65.37 -16.14 -17.20
C SER A 458 -64.65 -14.75 -17.21
N SER A 459 -65.42 -13.71 -17.53
CA SER A 459 -65.15 -12.26 -17.72
C SER A 459 -64.71 -11.44 -16.47
N ASP A 460 -64.21 -10.20 -16.58
CA ASP A 460 -64.39 -9.22 -17.67
C ASP A 460 -63.21 -8.24 -17.92
N SER A 461 -63.17 -7.65 -19.13
CA SER A 461 -62.08 -6.78 -19.68
C SER A 461 -62.44 -5.27 -19.64
N GLU A 462 -61.65 -4.24 -20.03
CA GLU A 462 -61.07 -3.93 -21.37
C GLU A 462 -59.93 -2.85 -21.28
N VAL A 463 -58.73 -3.18 -21.81
CA VAL A 463 -57.86 -2.53 -22.86
C VAL A 463 -57.91 -1.00 -23.20
N ASP A 464 -56.90 -0.29 -23.76
CA ASP A 464 -55.46 -0.52 -24.19
C ASP A 464 -54.77 0.86 -24.50
N PRO A 465 -53.66 1.03 -25.29
CA PRO A 465 -52.29 0.46 -25.25
C PRO A 465 -51.13 1.51 -25.14
N SER A 466 -49.89 1.06 -24.83
CA SER A 466 -48.72 1.10 -25.77
C SER A 466 -47.30 1.16 -25.14
N ALA A 467 -46.38 0.42 -25.79
CA ALA A 467 -44.93 0.64 -25.96
C ALA A 467 -43.91 0.51 -24.79
N SER A 468 -42.91 -0.37 -25.06
CA SER A 468 -41.45 -0.21 -24.88
C SER A 468 -40.68 -1.05 -23.82
N ALA A 469 -39.67 -1.76 -24.36
CA ALA A 469 -38.36 -2.12 -23.81
C ALA A 469 -38.21 -2.63 -22.35
N GLY A 470 -37.91 -3.93 -22.21
CA GLY A 470 -37.54 -4.55 -20.93
C GLY A 470 -36.20 -4.07 -20.36
N ARG A 471 -36.22 -3.60 -19.11
CA ARG A 471 -35.04 -3.35 -18.28
C ARG A 471 -34.79 -4.54 -17.33
N LYS A 472 -33.55 -5.04 -17.25
CA LYS A 472 -33.10 -5.85 -16.11
C LYS A 472 -32.69 -4.94 -14.96
N ARG A 473 -33.35 -5.12 -13.80
CA ARG A 473 -32.89 -4.64 -12.48
C ARG A 473 -31.73 -5.55 -12.02
N GLY A 474 -30.78 -5.16 -11.18
CA GLY A 474 -30.53 -3.88 -10.51
C GLY A 474 -29.87 -4.13 -9.15
N PHE A 475 -28.60 -3.73 -8.98
CA PHE A 475 -27.89 -3.76 -7.70
C PHE A 475 -27.86 -2.34 -7.09
N SER A 476 -28.60 -2.17 -6.00
CA SER A 476 -28.46 -1.11 -4.99
C SER A 476 -27.46 -1.57 -3.91
N GLN A 477 -26.75 -0.74 -3.16
CA GLN A 477 -26.62 0.72 -3.10
C GLN A 477 -25.29 1.00 -2.36
N VAL A 478 -24.43 1.88 -2.88
CA VAL A 478 -23.32 2.45 -2.09
C VAL A 478 -23.71 3.88 -1.73
N THR A 479 -23.64 4.22 -0.44
CA THR A 479 -24.00 5.55 0.07
C THR A 479 -22.99 6.61 -0.34
N SER A 480 -23.47 7.61 -1.07
CA SER A 480 -22.68 8.71 -1.62
C SER A 480 -22.14 9.66 -0.53
N SER A 481 -20.85 10.01 -0.60
CA SER A 481 -20.30 11.17 0.10
C SER A 481 -20.78 12.48 -0.56
N PRO A 482 -21.04 13.57 0.21
CA PRO A 482 -21.55 14.82 -0.34
C PRO A 482 -20.50 15.67 -1.06
N SER A 483 -20.98 16.56 -1.93
CA SER A 483 -20.22 17.32 -2.92
C SER A 483 -19.37 18.47 -2.34
N THR A 484 -18.15 18.61 -2.87
CA THR A 484 -17.28 19.78 -2.65
C THR A 484 -17.83 21.03 -3.32
N GLN A 485 -18.35 21.99 -2.54
CA GLN A 485 -18.50 23.37 -3.00
C GLN A 485 -17.21 24.15 -2.73
N ARG A 486 -16.50 24.54 -3.81
CA ARG A 486 -15.38 25.50 -3.73
C ARG A 486 -15.93 26.93 -3.68
N SER A 487 -15.86 27.56 -2.51
CA SER A 487 -16.07 29.00 -2.35
C SER A 487 -14.72 29.71 -2.30
N ALA A 488 -14.51 30.72 -3.15
CA ALA A 488 -13.27 31.47 -3.20
C ALA A 488 -13.10 32.37 -1.95
N PRO A 489 -11.90 32.43 -1.33
CA PRO A 489 -11.63 33.43 -0.29
C PRO A 489 -11.51 34.81 -0.92
N ARG A 490 -12.29 35.78 -0.42
CA ARG A 490 -12.06 37.19 -0.73
C ARG A 490 -10.94 37.75 0.15
N THR A 491 -10.08 38.54 -0.45
CA THR A 491 -9.07 39.37 0.21
C THR A 491 -9.73 40.51 0.97
N ASP A 492 -9.28 40.76 2.20
CA ASP A 492 -9.12 42.11 2.77
C ASP A 492 -8.07 42.09 3.91
N PRO A 493 -7.41 43.22 4.25
CA PRO A 493 -6.12 43.19 4.96
C PRO A 493 -6.13 43.82 6.37
N GLN A 494 -5.41 43.18 7.32
CA GLN A 494 -4.59 43.75 8.43
C GLN A 494 -4.53 42.77 9.64
N GLY A 495 -3.35 42.62 10.28
CA GLY A 495 -3.23 41.87 11.55
C GLY A 495 -1.91 41.15 11.82
N ASN A 496 -0.85 41.90 12.16
CA ASN A 496 0.43 41.53 12.79
C ASN A 496 0.86 40.05 13.01
N GLN A 497 1.99 39.71 12.35
CA GLN A 497 3.23 39.13 12.89
C GLN A 497 3.18 38.13 14.07
N ILE A 498 3.66 36.90 13.82
CA ILE A 498 4.84 36.28 14.47
C ILE A 498 5.35 35.16 13.53
N GLY A 499 6.66 34.87 13.55
CA GLY A 499 7.37 34.23 12.44
C GLY A 499 7.14 32.72 12.26
N GLN A 500 6.56 32.35 11.12
CA GLN A 500 6.81 31.09 10.42
C GLN A 500 6.96 31.41 8.92
N SER A 501 8.07 31.00 8.31
CA SER A 501 8.38 31.27 6.90
C SER A 501 7.47 30.48 5.98
N ARG A 502 6.29 31.02 5.65
CA ARG A 502 5.46 30.48 4.57
C ARG A 502 6.27 30.50 3.27
N PRO A 503 6.44 29.37 2.55
CA PRO A 503 7.09 29.39 1.26
C PRO A 503 6.27 30.26 0.30
N TYR A 504 6.91 31.26 -0.30
CA TYR A 504 6.32 32.04 -1.38
C TYR A 504 5.97 31.07 -2.52
N VAL A 505 4.68 30.82 -2.75
CA VAL A 505 4.23 29.94 -3.83
C VAL A 505 4.37 30.71 -5.15
N ALA A 506 5.60 30.81 -5.66
CA ALA A 506 5.94 31.50 -6.89
C ALA A 506 5.02 31.04 -8.03
N GLN A 507 4.40 31.97 -8.75
CA GLN A 507 3.52 31.62 -9.86
C GLN A 507 4.34 31.14 -11.06
N TYR A 508 3.77 30.33 -11.94
CA TYR A 508 4.49 29.87 -13.14
C TYR A 508 4.75 31.04 -14.11
N CYS A 509 5.88 30.99 -14.82
CA CYS A 509 6.13 31.90 -15.93
C CYS A 509 5.16 31.64 -17.08
N THR A 510 4.76 32.71 -17.78
CA THR A 510 3.87 32.64 -18.94
C THR A 510 4.56 31.96 -20.12
N GLN A 511 3.78 31.33 -21.00
CA GLN A 511 4.28 30.68 -22.21
C GLN A 511 4.94 31.70 -23.14
N LYS A 512 4.38 32.92 -23.26
CA LYS A 512 5.03 34.04 -23.97
C LYS A 512 6.41 34.38 -23.38
N CYS A 513 6.53 34.51 -22.05
CA CYS A 513 7.79 34.84 -21.37
C CYS A 513 8.87 33.79 -21.65
N LEU A 514 8.52 32.50 -21.57
CA LEU A 514 9.46 31.40 -21.83
C LEU A 514 9.81 31.28 -23.32
N LEU A 515 8.89 31.63 -24.23
CA LEU A 515 9.18 31.70 -25.67
C LEU A 515 10.10 32.88 -25.99
N GLY A 516 9.89 34.04 -25.35
CA GLY A 516 10.79 35.20 -25.40
C GLY A 516 12.21 34.84 -24.96
N LEU A 517 12.34 34.15 -23.83
CA LEU A 517 13.60 33.61 -23.32
C LEU A 517 14.31 32.67 -24.31
N GLN A 518 13.55 31.80 -24.99
CA GLN A 518 14.09 30.86 -25.99
C GLN A 518 14.54 31.57 -27.27
N GLN A 519 13.93 32.70 -27.63
CA GLN A 519 14.22 33.47 -28.85
C GLN A 519 15.14 34.69 -28.61
N GLY A 520 15.53 34.98 -27.36
CA GLY A 520 16.28 36.18 -26.99
C GLY A 520 15.48 37.49 -27.11
N GLY A 521 14.15 37.39 -27.01
CA GLY A 521 13.20 38.49 -27.14
C GLY A 521 13.08 39.37 -25.89
N THR A 522 11.97 40.11 -25.82
CA THR A 522 11.57 40.89 -24.65
C THR A 522 10.83 40.03 -23.63
N LEU A 523 10.82 40.49 -22.39
CA LEU A 523 9.98 39.94 -21.32
C LEU A 523 8.49 40.14 -21.64
N ASP A 524 7.65 39.28 -21.06
CA ASP A 524 6.19 39.42 -21.13
C ASP A 524 5.69 40.23 -19.92
N PRO A 525 5.09 41.42 -20.11
CA PRO A 525 4.59 42.23 -19.00
C PRO A 525 3.52 41.52 -18.15
N ASP A 526 2.79 40.58 -18.75
CA ASP A 526 1.77 39.76 -18.06
C ASP A 526 2.40 38.69 -17.13
N CYS A 527 3.73 38.49 -17.15
CA CYS A 527 4.37 37.45 -16.36
C CYS A 527 4.49 37.86 -14.87
N PRO A 528 4.03 37.03 -13.92
CA PRO A 528 4.04 37.36 -12.48
C PRO A 528 5.43 37.44 -11.86
N ASN A 529 6.48 37.02 -12.57
CA ASN A 529 7.86 36.97 -12.09
C ASN A 529 8.79 38.00 -12.77
N THR A 530 8.25 38.93 -13.58
CA THR A 530 9.05 39.88 -14.39
C THR A 530 10.06 40.68 -13.57
N GLU A 531 9.68 41.16 -12.38
CA GLU A 531 10.58 41.88 -11.47
C GLU A 531 11.79 41.03 -11.01
N LEU A 532 11.57 39.72 -10.80
CA LEU A 532 12.61 38.77 -10.45
C LEU A 532 13.52 38.44 -11.64
N HIS A 533 12.98 38.44 -12.86
CA HIS A 533 13.74 38.19 -14.09
C HIS A 533 14.74 39.30 -14.39
N ILE A 534 14.38 40.56 -14.12
CA ILE A 534 15.25 41.73 -14.35
C ILE A 534 16.20 42.05 -13.18
N LEU A 535 15.96 41.50 -11.98
CA LEU A 535 16.75 41.79 -10.77
C LEU A 535 16.91 43.30 -10.50
N GLY A 536 15.84 44.07 -10.73
CA GLY A 536 15.83 45.54 -10.60
C GLY A 536 16.57 46.31 -11.70
N ARG A 537 16.99 45.67 -12.81
CA ARG A 537 17.51 46.36 -14.00
C ARG A 537 16.36 46.91 -14.85
N GLY A 538 16.54 48.09 -15.43
CA GLY A 538 15.55 48.72 -16.33
C GLY A 538 15.58 48.21 -17.77
N ASP A 539 15.88 46.92 -17.99
CA ASP A 539 15.98 46.32 -19.32
C ASP A 539 14.76 45.42 -19.60
N ASP A 540 14.00 45.70 -20.66
CA ASP A 540 12.81 44.92 -21.08
C ASP A 540 13.16 43.54 -21.68
N ARG A 541 14.37 43.03 -21.49
CA ARG A 541 14.89 41.80 -22.10
C ARG A 541 15.41 40.82 -21.06
N HIS A 542 15.34 39.53 -21.38
CA HIS A 542 15.89 38.48 -20.53
C HIS A 542 17.41 38.63 -20.39
N PRO A 543 17.98 38.63 -19.17
CA PRO A 543 19.42 38.76 -18.95
C PRO A 543 20.21 37.45 -19.22
N ILE A 544 19.51 36.34 -19.49
CA ILE A 544 20.07 35.01 -19.76
C ILE A 544 19.31 34.39 -20.95
N GLY A 545 19.93 33.43 -21.65
CA GLY A 545 19.22 32.60 -22.63
C GLY A 545 18.56 31.38 -22.00
N ALA A 546 17.68 30.69 -22.74
CA ALA A 546 17.07 29.44 -22.29
C ALA A 546 18.10 28.34 -21.94
N GLU A 547 19.19 28.21 -22.71
CA GLU A 547 20.27 27.26 -22.39
C GLU A 547 20.95 27.58 -21.05
N ASP A 548 21.13 28.87 -20.74
CA ASP A 548 21.78 29.29 -19.51
C ASP A 548 20.86 29.14 -18.30
N LEU A 549 19.54 29.30 -18.49
CA LEU A 549 18.55 28.90 -17.49
C LEU A 549 18.64 27.39 -17.22
N VAL A 550 18.69 26.54 -18.26
CA VAL A 550 18.83 25.08 -18.10
C VAL A 550 20.13 24.71 -17.37
N LYS A 551 21.27 25.34 -17.71
CA LYS A 551 22.55 25.15 -17.01
C LYS A 551 22.46 25.56 -15.54
N LYS A 552 21.82 26.70 -15.23
CA LYS A 552 21.64 27.20 -13.86
C LYS A 552 20.71 26.31 -13.04
N LEU A 553 19.59 25.87 -13.62
CA LEU A 553 18.67 24.94 -12.97
C LEU A 553 19.35 23.58 -12.71
N LYS A 554 20.13 23.06 -13.66
CA LYS A 554 20.94 21.86 -13.41
C LYS A 554 21.92 22.07 -12.26
N LEU A 555 22.70 23.16 -12.27
CA LEU A 555 23.68 23.43 -11.20
C LEU A 555 23.01 23.58 -9.82
N GLN A 556 21.84 24.22 -9.76
CA GLN A 556 21.04 24.33 -8.54
C GLN A 556 20.59 22.95 -8.04
N LEU A 557 19.97 22.14 -8.90
CA LEU A 557 19.44 20.82 -8.54
C LEU A 557 20.54 19.76 -8.31
N ASP A 558 21.74 19.94 -8.87
CA ASP A 558 22.89 19.09 -8.56
C ASP A 558 23.48 19.39 -7.16
N GLN A 559 23.18 20.56 -6.58
CA GLN A 559 23.63 21.00 -5.26
C GLN A 559 22.57 20.77 -4.17
N ASP A 560 21.31 21.06 -4.48
CA ASP A 560 20.20 21.05 -3.54
C ASP A 560 18.91 20.64 -4.28
N LEU A 561 18.37 19.48 -3.91
CA LEU A 561 17.15 18.91 -4.48
C LEU A 561 15.90 19.27 -3.65
N ASP A 562 16.05 19.73 -2.42
CA ASP A 562 14.96 19.98 -1.49
C ASP A 562 14.41 21.41 -1.62
N HIS A 563 15.25 22.38 -1.96
CA HIS A 563 14.84 23.77 -2.17
C HIS A 563 14.48 24.08 -3.63
N ASN A 564 13.33 24.75 -3.81
CA ASN A 564 12.81 25.19 -5.11
C ASN A 564 12.53 24.07 -6.14
N CYS A 565 12.51 22.81 -5.70
CA CYS A 565 12.01 21.67 -6.45
C CYS A 565 10.90 21.00 -5.64
N THR A 566 9.69 20.89 -6.18
CA THR A 566 8.55 20.32 -5.43
C THR A 566 7.72 19.43 -6.35
N PRO A 567 7.46 18.15 -6.02
CA PRO A 567 6.57 17.30 -6.81
C PRO A 567 5.15 17.90 -6.82
N ILE A 568 4.43 17.78 -7.94
CA ILE A 568 3.08 18.31 -8.10
C ILE A 568 2.17 17.27 -8.78
N GLY A 569 0.96 17.10 -8.23
CA GLY A 569 -0.02 16.17 -8.77
C GLY A 569 0.35 14.68 -8.60
N PRO A 570 -0.45 13.77 -9.17
CA PRO A 570 -0.15 12.34 -9.16
C PRO A 570 1.02 12.00 -10.08
N CYS A 571 1.74 10.92 -9.78
CA CYS A 571 2.72 10.35 -10.70
C CYS A 571 1.99 9.77 -11.93
N GLY A 572 2.44 10.14 -13.14
CA GLY A 572 2.04 9.44 -14.37
C GLY A 572 2.85 8.16 -14.55
N SER A 573 2.51 7.33 -15.54
CA SER A 573 3.20 6.06 -15.82
C SER A 573 4.63 6.21 -16.36
N TYR A 574 5.00 7.37 -16.92
CA TYR A 574 6.33 7.63 -17.48
C TYR A 574 7.07 8.79 -16.81
N GLY A 575 6.49 9.38 -15.77
CA GLY A 575 7.16 10.40 -14.96
C GLY A 575 6.25 11.12 -13.98
N ALA A 576 6.87 11.68 -12.94
CA ALA A 576 6.23 12.57 -11.99
C ALA A 576 6.45 14.03 -12.40
N PRO A 577 5.45 14.93 -12.30
CA PRO A 577 5.64 16.35 -12.54
C PRO A 577 6.23 17.05 -11.31
N PHE A 578 7.11 18.01 -11.54
CA PHE A 578 7.76 18.85 -10.54
C PHE A 578 7.57 20.31 -10.89
N LYS A 579 7.32 21.15 -9.88
CA LYS A 579 7.48 22.60 -9.96
C LYS A 579 8.94 22.93 -9.63
N ILE A 580 9.58 23.70 -10.50
CA ILE A 580 11.00 24.08 -10.36
C ILE A 580 11.14 25.59 -10.49
N THR A 581 11.75 26.24 -9.51
CA THR A 581 12.04 27.69 -9.53
C THR A 581 13.55 27.95 -9.54
N CYS A 582 14.01 28.80 -10.46
CA CYS A 582 15.40 29.26 -10.47
C CYS A 582 15.61 30.31 -9.39
N ALA A 583 16.39 29.98 -8.35
CA ALA A 583 16.63 30.87 -7.21
C ALA A 583 17.25 32.22 -7.60
N THR A 584 18.08 32.25 -8.66
CA THR A 584 18.78 33.47 -9.09
C THR A 584 17.91 34.48 -9.85
N PHE A 585 16.83 34.05 -10.51
CA PHE A 585 16.06 34.90 -11.44
C PHE A 585 14.53 34.70 -11.37
N GLY A 586 14.02 33.86 -10.45
CA GLY A 586 12.58 33.62 -10.27
C GLY A 586 11.87 32.85 -11.38
N TYR A 587 12.56 32.39 -12.45
CA TYR A 587 11.95 31.57 -13.51
C TYR A 587 11.34 30.30 -12.92
N THR A 588 10.02 30.18 -12.98
CA THR A 588 9.25 29.08 -12.39
C THR A 588 8.58 28.27 -13.48
N ILE A 589 8.97 26.99 -13.59
CA ILE A 589 8.66 26.09 -14.71
C ILE A 589 8.24 24.71 -14.20
N VAL A 590 7.97 23.79 -15.13
CA VAL A 590 7.69 22.37 -14.85
C VAL A 590 8.87 21.51 -15.26
N GLY A 591 9.26 20.56 -14.41
CA GLY A 591 10.10 19.42 -14.77
C GLY A 591 9.28 18.13 -14.78
N LYS A 592 9.24 17.38 -15.89
CA LYS A 592 8.74 16.00 -15.88
C LYS A 592 9.91 15.08 -15.53
N GLY A 593 9.96 14.61 -14.29
CA GLY A 593 10.99 13.72 -13.76
C GLY A 593 10.69 12.25 -14.04
N THR A 594 11.72 11.46 -14.35
CA THR A 594 11.61 10.02 -14.64
C THR A 594 12.83 9.23 -14.17
N THR A 595 12.65 7.91 -14.03
CA THR A 595 13.70 6.97 -13.60
C THR A 595 14.67 6.67 -14.75
N SER A 596 15.88 6.19 -14.43
CA SER A 596 16.85 5.79 -15.47
C SER A 596 16.40 4.57 -16.30
N ARG A 597 15.42 3.81 -15.83
CA ARG A 597 14.81 2.70 -16.58
C ARG A 597 14.01 3.23 -17.77
N LEU A 598 13.05 4.11 -17.50
CA LEU A 598 12.13 4.70 -18.49
C LEU A 598 12.79 5.80 -19.34
N TRP A 599 13.96 6.30 -18.96
CA TRP A 599 14.65 7.36 -19.71
C TRP A 599 14.88 7.04 -21.19
N LYS A 600 15.09 5.78 -21.58
CA LYS A 600 15.24 5.36 -23.00
C LYS A 600 13.99 5.57 -23.86
N GLU A 601 12.85 5.73 -23.22
CA GLU A 601 11.54 5.99 -23.82
C GLU A 601 11.30 7.51 -23.82
N VAL A 602 11.39 8.11 -22.63
CA VAL A 602 11.12 9.53 -22.36
C VAL A 602 12.12 10.45 -23.06
N SER A 603 13.37 10.05 -23.26
CA SER A 603 14.37 10.89 -23.97
C SER A 603 13.98 11.17 -25.43
N ARG A 604 13.16 10.30 -26.05
CA ARG A 604 12.63 10.50 -27.41
C ARG A 604 11.65 11.67 -27.45
N GLU A 605 10.95 11.95 -26.35
CA GLU A 605 10.02 13.08 -26.24
C GLU A 605 10.72 14.42 -26.50
N ALA A 606 11.99 14.57 -26.09
CA ALA A 606 12.82 15.75 -26.37
C ALA A 606 13.20 15.91 -27.86
N GLU A 607 13.12 14.85 -28.68
CA GLU A 607 13.19 14.97 -30.15
C GLU A 607 11.87 15.46 -30.74
N VAL A 608 10.75 14.99 -30.20
CA VAL A 608 9.40 15.40 -30.64
C VAL A 608 9.18 16.89 -30.38
N TYR A 609 9.54 17.39 -29.18
CA TYR A 609 9.45 18.81 -28.88
C TYR A 609 10.31 19.69 -29.80
N ARG A 610 11.46 19.19 -30.27
CA ARG A 610 12.29 19.88 -31.28
C ARG A 610 11.61 19.93 -32.66
N ILE A 611 10.93 18.86 -33.08
CA ILE A 611 10.13 18.86 -34.31
C ILE A 611 8.93 19.82 -34.18
N LEU A 612 8.32 19.89 -32.99
CA LEU A 612 7.21 20.77 -32.65
C LEU A 612 7.60 22.22 -32.32
N GLN A 613 8.84 22.66 -32.62
CA GLN A 613 9.30 24.03 -32.31
C GLN A 613 8.35 25.14 -32.79
N ARG A 614 7.69 24.97 -33.94
CA ARG A 614 6.70 25.94 -34.48
C ARG A 614 5.36 25.97 -33.74
N ALA A 615 5.07 24.97 -32.91
CA ALA A 615 3.84 24.81 -32.13
C ALA A 615 4.05 25.11 -30.63
N GLN A 616 5.29 25.32 -30.19
CA GLN A 616 5.62 25.71 -28.81
C GLN A 616 5.04 27.10 -28.48
N GLY A 617 4.41 27.23 -27.32
CA GLY A 617 3.67 28.45 -26.94
C GLY A 617 2.36 28.64 -27.71
N SER A 618 1.86 27.60 -28.38
CA SER A 618 0.62 27.64 -29.18
C SER A 618 -0.23 26.39 -29.00
N ALA A 619 0.24 25.22 -29.43
CA ALA A 619 -0.46 23.94 -29.31
C ALA A 619 0.25 22.94 -28.37
N VAL A 620 1.52 23.21 -28.03
CA VAL A 620 2.28 22.49 -27.00
C VAL A 620 3.03 23.50 -26.10
N PRO A 621 3.40 23.15 -24.86
CA PRO A 621 4.22 24.02 -24.02
C PRO A 621 5.59 24.33 -24.63
N VAL A 622 6.17 25.46 -24.25
CA VAL A 622 7.57 25.78 -24.54
C VAL A 622 8.47 24.75 -23.84
N PHE A 623 9.32 24.08 -24.61
CA PHE A 623 10.29 23.11 -24.11
C PHE A 623 11.67 23.75 -24.02
N LEU A 624 12.26 23.75 -22.83
CA LEU A 624 13.52 24.42 -22.54
C LEU A 624 14.71 23.47 -22.72
N GLY A 625 14.57 22.20 -22.34
CA GLY A 625 15.63 21.20 -22.49
C GLY A 625 15.44 19.97 -21.61
N ALA A 626 16.42 19.09 -21.64
CA ALA A 626 16.51 17.92 -20.75
C ALA A 626 17.70 18.09 -19.81
N ILE A 627 17.56 17.64 -18.56
CA ILE A 627 18.64 17.58 -17.58
C ILE A 627 18.76 16.17 -17.00
N ASN A 628 19.99 15.80 -16.65
CA ASN A 628 20.30 14.63 -15.84
C ASN A 628 20.79 15.16 -14.49
N LEU A 629 20.22 14.69 -13.38
CA LEU A 629 20.63 15.08 -12.03
C LEU A 629 21.91 14.32 -11.65
N ALA A 630 22.81 14.99 -10.90
CA ALA A 630 23.98 14.35 -10.31
C ALA A 630 23.55 13.40 -9.19
N GLN A 631 22.80 13.93 -8.23
CA GLN A 631 22.09 13.20 -7.17
C GLN A 631 20.80 12.55 -7.71
N ILE A 632 20.13 11.76 -6.88
CA ILE A 632 18.84 11.12 -7.19
C ILE A 632 17.77 11.74 -6.30
N TYR A 633 16.64 12.11 -6.91
CA TYR A 633 15.46 12.54 -6.18
C TYR A 633 14.60 11.32 -5.91
N PHE A 634 14.55 10.88 -4.65
CA PHE A 634 13.71 9.79 -4.18
C PHE A 634 12.28 10.32 -3.94
N LEU A 635 11.33 9.89 -4.77
CA LEU A 635 9.93 10.31 -4.66
C LEU A 635 9.05 9.09 -4.35
N HIS A 636 8.41 9.11 -3.19
CA HIS A 636 7.48 8.07 -2.75
C HIS A 636 6.41 7.75 -3.81
N GLY A 637 6.21 6.47 -4.09
CA GLY A 637 5.25 5.99 -5.11
C GLY A 637 5.67 6.24 -6.56
N ALA A 638 6.82 6.90 -6.80
CA ALA A 638 7.39 7.08 -8.14
C ALA A 638 8.74 6.37 -8.30
N GLY A 639 9.62 6.40 -7.29
CA GLY A 639 10.94 5.76 -7.31
C GLY A 639 12.12 6.71 -7.51
N GLU A 640 13.23 6.20 -8.05
CA GLU A 640 14.51 6.92 -8.17
C GLU A 640 14.56 7.85 -9.39
N ILE A 641 14.11 9.10 -9.22
CA ILE A 641 14.11 10.12 -10.29
C ILE A 641 15.53 10.64 -10.53
N ARG A 642 16.02 10.51 -11.77
CA ARG A 642 17.37 10.94 -12.18
C ARG A 642 17.40 11.84 -13.42
N HIS A 643 16.34 11.85 -14.21
CA HIS A 643 16.26 12.60 -15.46
C HIS A 643 15.01 13.48 -15.46
N MET A 644 15.10 14.72 -15.95
CA MET A 644 13.97 15.65 -16.02
C MET A 644 13.88 16.33 -17.39
N LEU A 645 12.66 16.44 -17.93
CA LEU A 645 12.32 17.27 -19.08
C LEU A 645 11.77 18.61 -18.60
N LEU A 646 12.42 19.72 -18.95
CA LEU A 646 12.08 21.07 -18.50
C LEU A 646 11.21 21.80 -19.53
N MET A 647 10.04 22.28 -19.10
CA MET A 647 9.05 22.94 -19.96
C MET A 647 8.18 23.96 -19.20
N GLY A 648 7.52 24.85 -19.93
CA GLY A 648 6.57 25.81 -19.36
C GLY A 648 5.28 25.16 -18.85
N TRP A 649 4.60 25.83 -17.91
CA TRP A 649 3.34 25.34 -17.33
C TRP A 649 2.22 25.21 -18.37
N GLY A 650 1.74 23.99 -18.58
CA GLY A 650 0.77 23.68 -19.62
C GLY A 650 -0.66 24.14 -19.36
N GLY A 651 -1.02 24.45 -18.10
CA GLY A 651 -2.39 24.77 -17.70
C GLY A 651 -3.06 23.66 -16.88
N GLU A 652 -4.36 23.81 -16.62
CA GLU A 652 -5.13 22.84 -15.81
C GLU A 652 -5.68 21.69 -16.66
N SER A 653 -5.74 20.47 -16.12
CA SER A 653 -6.28 19.30 -16.85
C SER A 653 -7.75 19.50 -17.23
N VAL A 654 -8.07 19.26 -18.50
CA VAL A 654 -9.45 19.37 -19.01
C VAL A 654 -10.37 18.27 -18.46
N GLY A 655 -9.82 17.20 -17.88
CA GLY A 655 -10.60 16.09 -17.31
C GLY A 655 -11.62 16.48 -16.21
N HIS A 656 -11.43 17.61 -15.54
CA HIS A 656 -12.35 18.13 -14.51
C HIS A 656 -13.18 19.34 -14.97
N ILE A 657 -13.04 19.77 -16.23
CA ILE A 657 -13.70 20.96 -16.78
C ILE A 657 -14.89 20.54 -17.65
N THR A 658 -16.04 21.20 -17.49
CA THR A 658 -17.18 21.02 -18.40
C THR A 658 -16.79 21.41 -19.83
N LEU A 659 -16.72 20.43 -20.73
CA LEU A 659 -16.30 20.58 -22.13
C LEU A 659 -17.29 21.39 -22.96
N ASP A 660 -17.21 22.71 -22.87
CA ASP A 660 -17.92 23.63 -23.77
C ASP A 660 -17.40 23.50 -25.22
N GLU A 661 -18.25 23.83 -26.20
CA GLU A 661 -17.90 23.80 -27.62
C GLU A 661 -16.67 24.66 -27.95
N THR A 662 -16.46 25.76 -27.23
CA THR A 662 -15.29 26.63 -27.43
C THR A 662 -13.99 25.88 -27.11
N ILE A 663 -13.97 25.11 -26.01
CA ILE A 663 -12.84 24.29 -25.58
C ILE A 663 -12.62 23.14 -26.57
N GLN A 664 -13.68 22.45 -27.00
CA GLN A 664 -13.58 21.38 -28.01
C GLN A 664 -13.02 21.89 -29.35
N ARG A 665 -13.43 23.09 -29.78
CA ARG A 665 -12.87 23.78 -30.96
C ARG A 665 -11.40 24.14 -30.78
N ALA A 666 -10.98 24.56 -29.58
CA ALA A 666 -9.58 24.85 -29.28
C ALA A 666 -8.70 23.58 -29.28
N ILE A 667 -9.16 22.49 -28.66
CA ILE A 667 -8.50 21.17 -28.72
C ILE A 667 -8.34 20.73 -30.19
N SER A 668 -9.42 20.81 -30.97
CA SER A 668 -9.41 20.46 -32.40
C SER A 668 -8.49 21.34 -33.25
N ARG A 669 -8.15 22.57 -32.81
CA ARG A 669 -7.12 23.40 -33.45
C ARG A 669 -5.72 22.91 -33.09
N SER A 670 -5.43 22.66 -31.81
CA SER A 670 -4.12 22.16 -31.37
C SER A 670 -3.76 20.79 -31.93
N VAL A 671 -4.71 19.84 -31.96
CA VAL A 671 -4.51 18.53 -32.60
C VAL A 671 -4.21 18.66 -34.10
N ARG A 672 -4.88 19.56 -34.82
CA ARG A 672 -4.61 19.81 -36.25
C ARG A 672 -3.23 20.44 -36.48
N GLU A 673 -2.80 21.34 -35.62
CA GLU A 673 -1.48 21.98 -35.68
C GLU A 673 -0.36 20.94 -35.55
N ILE A 674 -0.43 20.08 -34.53
CA ILE A 674 0.52 18.97 -34.31
C ILE A 674 0.52 17.97 -35.48
N ARG A 675 -0.66 17.56 -35.97
CA ARG A 675 -0.77 16.67 -37.14
C ARG A 675 -0.23 17.30 -38.43
N SER A 676 -0.31 18.63 -38.57
CA SER A 676 0.24 19.33 -39.74
C SER A 676 1.77 19.18 -39.82
N LEU A 677 2.44 19.16 -38.66
CA LEU A 677 3.87 18.94 -38.47
C LEU A 677 4.29 17.44 -38.57
N GLY A 678 3.35 16.54 -38.86
CA GLY A 678 3.64 15.12 -39.13
C GLY A 678 3.72 14.22 -37.88
N ILE A 679 3.17 14.65 -36.74
CA ILE A 679 3.17 13.88 -35.49
C ILE A 679 1.77 13.39 -35.15
N PHE A 680 1.65 12.10 -34.81
CA PHE A 680 0.44 11.48 -34.28
C PHE A 680 0.70 11.06 -32.83
N HIS A 681 -0.11 11.57 -31.88
CA HIS A 681 0.11 11.40 -30.44
C HIS A 681 0.03 9.95 -29.94
N GLN A 682 -0.83 9.14 -30.56
CA GLN A 682 -1.25 7.78 -30.14
C GLN A 682 -1.92 7.67 -28.74
N ASP A 683 -1.61 8.54 -27.77
CA ASP A 683 -2.21 8.50 -26.42
C ASP A 683 -2.85 9.84 -26.00
N LEU A 684 -3.85 10.28 -26.76
CA LEU A 684 -4.54 11.56 -26.52
C LEU A 684 -5.73 11.36 -25.57
N ARG A 685 -5.47 11.41 -24.26
CA ARG A 685 -6.48 11.37 -23.18
C ARG A 685 -6.81 12.78 -22.67
N SER A 686 -7.90 12.91 -21.92
CA SER A 686 -8.25 14.16 -21.21
C SER A 686 -7.18 14.61 -20.22
N GLU A 687 -6.41 13.69 -19.65
CA GLU A 687 -5.26 13.94 -18.77
C GLU A 687 -4.10 14.64 -19.50
N ASN A 688 -3.87 14.29 -20.77
CA ASN A 688 -2.79 14.81 -21.62
C ASN A 688 -3.17 16.10 -22.37
N ILE A 689 -4.33 16.69 -22.05
CA ILE A 689 -4.85 17.93 -22.62
C ILE A 689 -5.01 18.95 -21.48
N LEU A 690 -4.19 19.99 -21.51
CA LEU A 690 -4.16 21.04 -20.50
C LEU A 690 -4.77 22.33 -21.06
N TRP A 691 -5.67 22.97 -20.32
CA TRP A 691 -6.24 24.27 -20.66
C TRP A 691 -5.36 25.40 -20.16
N ASN A 692 -4.70 26.10 -21.08
CA ASN A 692 -3.91 27.28 -20.78
C ASN A 692 -4.77 28.54 -20.92
N ALA A 693 -5.00 29.24 -19.80
CA ALA A 693 -5.86 30.43 -19.74
C ALA A 693 -5.23 31.67 -20.40
N GLU A 694 -3.91 31.82 -20.32
CA GLU A 694 -3.12 32.90 -20.97
C GLU A 694 -3.31 32.88 -22.49
N LEU A 695 -3.15 31.71 -23.11
CA LEU A 695 -3.29 31.50 -24.56
C LEU A 695 -4.74 31.27 -25.00
N LYS A 696 -5.67 31.10 -24.05
CA LYS A 696 -7.07 30.63 -24.26
C LYS A 696 -7.12 29.40 -25.17
N ARG A 697 -6.22 28.45 -24.93
CA ARG A 697 -5.94 27.33 -25.84
C ARG A 697 -5.57 26.06 -25.08
N ALA A 698 -5.95 24.93 -25.65
CA ALA A 698 -5.54 23.62 -25.17
C ALA A 698 -4.09 23.32 -25.61
N LEU A 699 -3.21 23.08 -24.65
CA LEU A 699 -1.86 22.58 -24.86
C LEU A 699 -1.85 21.07 -24.67
N ILE A 700 -1.16 20.35 -25.56
CA ILE A 700 -1.03 18.90 -25.53
C ILE A 700 0.36 18.56 -25.01
N ILE A 701 0.44 17.55 -24.14
CA ILE A 701 1.66 17.07 -23.48
C ILE A 701 1.78 15.56 -23.61
N ASP A 702 2.94 15.03 -23.23
CA ASP A 702 3.21 13.60 -23.04
C ASP A 702 3.36 12.79 -24.35
N PHE A 703 4.34 13.18 -25.16
CA PHE A 703 4.56 12.64 -26.51
C PHE A 703 5.37 11.32 -26.56
N HIS A 704 5.59 10.65 -25.44
CA HIS A 704 6.47 9.47 -25.35
C HIS A 704 6.03 8.29 -26.26
N ARG A 705 4.72 8.15 -26.55
CA ARG A 705 4.16 7.13 -27.46
C ARG A 705 3.91 7.61 -28.89
N CYS A 706 4.28 8.85 -29.22
CA CYS A 706 3.91 9.42 -30.51
C CYS A 706 4.65 8.77 -31.69
N THR A 707 4.01 8.76 -32.86
CA THR A 707 4.58 8.23 -34.10
C THR A 707 4.74 9.33 -35.14
N LEU A 708 5.91 9.39 -35.77
CA LEU A 708 6.19 10.29 -36.88
C LEU A 708 5.63 9.75 -38.20
N ASP A 709 4.98 10.59 -38.99
CA ASP A 709 4.56 10.29 -40.35
C ASP A 709 5.77 10.03 -41.26
N ARG A 710 5.99 8.77 -41.65
CA ARG A 710 7.13 8.35 -42.49
C ARG A 710 7.08 8.99 -43.88
N HIS A 711 5.93 9.53 -44.32
CA HIS A 711 5.77 10.20 -45.61
C HIS A 711 6.12 11.70 -45.57
N LYS A 712 6.37 12.28 -44.38
CA LYS A 712 6.76 13.70 -44.20
C LYS A 712 8.11 13.86 -43.51
N ARG A 713 9.17 13.27 -44.07
CA ARG A 713 10.54 13.66 -43.68
C ARG A 713 10.81 15.13 -44.05
N PRO A 714 11.33 15.97 -43.15
CA PRO A 714 11.90 17.26 -43.53
C PRO A 714 13.17 17.02 -44.36
N GLY A 715 13.05 17.17 -45.68
CA GLY A 715 14.15 16.95 -46.63
C GLY A 715 15.17 18.09 -46.66
N SER A 716 15.81 18.42 -45.52
CA SER A 716 16.74 19.56 -45.46
C SER A 716 17.93 19.44 -44.49
N LEU A 717 18.28 18.24 -43.99
CA LEU A 717 19.46 18.05 -43.10
C LEU A 717 20.52 17.04 -43.58
N LYS A 718 20.39 16.50 -44.80
CA LYS A 718 21.41 15.58 -45.40
C LYS A 718 22.29 16.20 -46.50
N ARG A 719 22.18 17.50 -46.80
CA ARG A 719 22.85 18.14 -47.95
C ARG A 719 23.92 19.18 -47.59
N LEU A 720 24.57 19.04 -46.43
CA LEU A 720 25.65 19.92 -45.95
C LEU A 720 26.90 19.16 -45.47
N ARG A 721 27.05 17.89 -45.85
CA ARG A 721 28.21 17.03 -45.51
C ARG A 721 28.71 16.13 -46.65
N CYS A 722 28.39 16.46 -47.91
CA CYS A 722 28.72 15.58 -49.05
C CYS A 722 29.00 16.32 -50.38
N GLU A 723 29.52 17.55 -50.33
CA GLU A 723 29.95 18.30 -51.54
C GLU A 723 31.31 19.02 -51.32
N SER A 724 32.29 18.34 -50.72
CA SER A 724 33.64 18.92 -50.52
C SER A 724 34.84 17.97 -50.72
N GLU A 725 34.66 16.72 -51.18
CA GLU A 725 35.78 15.77 -51.38
C GLU A 725 35.80 15.00 -52.71
N GLU A 726 34.84 15.19 -53.64
CA GLU A 726 34.78 14.45 -54.93
C GLU A 726 34.96 15.32 -56.18
N ARG A 727 35.80 16.37 -56.13
CA ARG A 727 36.13 17.18 -57.31
C ARG A 727 37.61 17.49 -57.56
N GLU A 728 38.53 16.69 -57.01
CA GLU A 728 39.96 16.91 -57.28
C GLU A 728 40.78 15.60 -57.35
N SER A 729 40.45 14.72 -58.32
CA SER A 729 41.36 13.65 -58.79
C SER A 729 40.89 12.98 -60.09
N LYS A 730 41.17 13.60 -61.26
CA LYS A 730 41.37 12.87 -62.53
C LYS A 730 41.98 13.77 -63.62
N ARG A 731 43.14 13.31 -64.13
CA ARG A 731 43.97 13.82 -65.25
C ARG A 731 44.96 14.94 -64.92
N LEU A 732 46.24 14.59 -64.82
CA LEU A 732 47.22 14.76 -65.90
C LEU A 732 48.55 14.07 -65.55
N ARG A 733 49.00 13.15 -66.41
CA ARG A 733 50.41 12.75 -66.55
C ARG A 733 50.69 12.53 -68.04
N VAL A 734 51.52 13.39 -68.60
CA VAL A 734 52.18 13.29 -69.91
C VAL A 734 53.55 13.96 -69.72
N ALA A 735 54.58 13.38 -70.34
CA ALA A 735 56.01 13.55 -70.04
C ALA A 735 56.44 12.88 -68.73
#